data_AF-A0A0K8VCJ4-F1
#
_entry.id   AF-A0A0K8VCJ4-F1
#
_cell.length_a   1.000
_cell.length_b   1.000
_cell.length_c   1.000
_cell.angle_alpha   90.00
_cell.angle_beta   90.00
_cell.angle_gamma   90.00
#
_symmetry.space_group_name_H-M   'P 1'
#
loop_
_entity.id
_entity.type
_entity.pdbx_description
1 polymer ?
#
loop_
_entity_poly.entity_id
_entity_poly.type
_entity_poly.pdbx_seq_one_letter_code
_entity_poly.pdbx_strand_id
1 'polypeptide(L)'
;MNANGFEQWGGYMEAKITKLEEQFSTGSNPYRKSNLFSGISIFVNGLTNPSADELKRIMMVHGGTYHHYERSHTTYIIASNLPDVKVRNMNTSKIISPQWVVDSVKEMRVLDYTRYLLYTNQKVSQPSLVFKNVKKRDESDQSKKENHNATQCNNVIVQADTSILRDEKSSGKDLARTAVDPKFLSEFYNNSRLHHIATLGAGFKQYVSDLRDQHGKKDFPARKELKEKLNVGGNVNAKTSTKYVMHIDMDCFFVSVGLRKYPELKGQPVAVTHSKGGASANEVPVHPSADRKTEMELFATRFEQHLHNNILSEKVRGGFEAKMSLSEIASCSYEARAKGIRNGMFVGKALNLCPELKTIPYDFEGYREVAYTLYDTIAQYTLNIEAVSCDEMFVDLTEVLDEMQVEPMDFVRAVREEVRAKTGCPCSAGIGGNKLQARMATKQAKPDGQYLLLPEVAEEYMANIKIEELPGVGSSTAYTLKNNNLVTCGDLQMISLLKLQMHVGKKFGETLHQFCRGIDNRPLTYGQIRKSVSAEVNYGIRFKEFSELETFLRQLCTEVHTRLTDIKRRTKCITLKVMVRAKDAPLEAAKFMGHGVCDHVTKSVSLSDYTSDVEVIIRTVIATMKALTIPPNELRGVGIQLSKLNDPNEGKAHKENAIMNMFSKVTEKRKG
;
A
#
# COMPACT_ATOMS: atom_id res chain seq x y z
N MET A 1 -10.87 18.49 45.63
CA MET A 1 -10.06 19.64 45.19
C MET A 1 -9.50 19.27 43.82
N ASN A 2 -10.12 19.74 42.74
CA ASN A 2 -9.62 19.54 41.37
C ASN A 2 -8.73 20.73 41.03
N ALA A 3 -7.42 20.53 40.93
CA ALA A 3 -6.49 21.58 40.52
C ALA A 3 -5.60 21.02 39.42
N ASN A 4 -6.08 21.05 38.18
CA ASN A 4 -5.29 20.65 37.02
C ASN A 4 -4.24 21.71 36.62
N GLY A 5 -3.94 22.71 37.46
CA GLY A 5 -2.87 23.70 37.20
C GLY A 5 -3.05 24.62 35.98
N PHE A 6 -4.10 24.42 35.17
CA PHE A 6 -4.34 25.14 33.90
C PHE A 6 -5.34 26.30 34.02
N GLU A 7 -5.87 26.59 35.21
CA GLU A 7 -6.85 27.67 35.41
C GLU A 7 -6.25 29.06 35.17
N GLN A 8 -4.96 29.25 35.47
CA GLN A 8 -4.25 30.52 35.23
C GLN A 8 -4.08 30.85 33.74
N TRP A 9 -4.28 29.88 32.84
CA TRP A 9 -4.08 30.01 31.39
C TRP A 9 -5.38 29.96 30.58
N GLY A 10 -6.55 30.02 31.23
CA GLY A 10 -7.85 29.92 30.55
C GLY A 10 -8.22 28.50 30.09
N GLY A 11 -7.54 27.47 30.62
CA GLY A 11 -7.78 26.05 30.33
C GLY A 11 -6.75 25.39 29.40
N TYR A 12 -6.86 24.06 29.25
CA TYR A 12 -5.90 23.22 28.49
C TYR A 12 -5.76 23.62 27.01
N MET A 13 -6.88 23.96 26.37
CA MET A 13 -6.87 24.33 24.95
C MET A 13 -6.13 25.64 24.72
N GLU A 14 -6.32 26.64 25.58
CA GLU A 14 -5.65 27.93 25.43
C GLU A 14 -4.14 27.80 25.68
N ALA A 15 -3.73 27.08 26.73
CA ALA A 15 -2.31 26.76 26.98
C ALA A 15 -1.65 26.00 25.81
N LYS A 16 -2.38 25.09 25.16
CA LYS A 16 -1.90 24.37 23.98
C LYS A 16 -1.72 25.29 22.78
N ILE A 17 -2.60 26.27 22.60
CA ILE A 17 -2.51 27.19 21.47
C ILE A 17 -1.37 28.20 21.71
N THR A 18 -1.22 28.76 22.91
CA THR A 18 -0.10 29.64 23.26
C THR A 18 1.24 28.94 23.02
N LYS A 19 1.37 27.67 23.43
CA LYS A 19 2.58 26.87 23.17
C LYS A 19 2.88 26.70 21.68
N LEU A 20 1.86 26.53 20.83
CA LEU A 20 2.03 26.40 19.38
C LEU A 20 2.44 27.72 18.73
N GLU A 21 1.91 28.84 19.22
CA GLU A 21 2.26 30.20 18.79
C GLU A 21 3.68 30.58 19.23
N GLU A 22 4.08 30.26 20.46
CA GLU A 22 5.46 30.42 20.94
C GLU A 22 6.45 29.58 20.13
N GLN A 23 6.10 28.33 19.81
CA GLN A 23 6.92 27.48 18.93
C GLN A 23 7.06 28.06 17.52
N PHE A 24 6.00 28.66 16.98
CA PHE A 24 6.05 29.33 15.68
C PHE A 24 6.91 30.59 15.71
N SER A 25 6.71 31.44 16.73
CA SER A 25 7.46 32.69 16.91
C SER A 25 8.96 32.43 17.12
N THR A 26 9.31 31.51 18.03
CA THR A 26 10.70 31.12 18.32
C THR A 26 11.38 30.47 17.11
N GLY A 27 10.63 29.69 16.33
CA GLY A 27 11.12 29.05 15.11
C GLY A 27 11.27 29.98 13.90
N SER A 28 10.68 31.18 13.93
CA SER A 28 10.64 32.09 12.77
C SER A 28 11.91 32.94 12.60
N ASN A 29 12.56 33.32 13.70
CA ASN A 29 13.64 34.30 13.71
C ASN A 29 14.87 33.91 12.85
N PRO A 30 15.32 32.65 12.81
CA PRO A 30 16.48 32.25 11.99
C PRO A 30 16.23 32.22 10.48
N TYR A 31 14.96 32.21 10.04
CA TYR A 31 14.57 31.96 8.64
C TYR A 31 13.85 33.15 8.00
N ARG A 32 13.76 34.29 8.70
CA ARG A 32 13.06 35.49 8.25
C ARG A 32 13.83 36.15 7.11
N LYS A 33 13.21 36.21 5.93
CA LYS A 33 13.75 36.87 4.72
C LYS A 33 13.18 38.27 4.50
N SER A 34 11.97 38.54 4.97
CA SER A 34 11.32 39.85 4.83
C SER A 34 10.24 40.08 5.89
N ASN A 35 9.65 41.28 5.88
CA ASN A 35 8.53 41.68 6.73
C ASN A 35 7.23 41.88 5.93
N LEU A 36 7.14 41.22 4.76
CA LEU A 36 6.05 41.39 3.81
C LEU A 36 4.65 41.20 4.45
N PHE A 37 4.50 40.21 5.31
CA PHE A 37 3.23 39.92 6.00
C PHE A 37 3.21 40.38 7.46
N SER A 38 4.05 41.36 7.83
CA SER A 38 4.09 41.89 9.19
C SER A 38 2.72 42.41 9.64
N GLY A 39 2.20 41.88 10.74
CA GLY A 39 0.87 42.21 11.28
C GLY A 39 -0.30 41.47 10.63
N ILE A 40 -0.04 40.57 9.66
CA ILE A 40 -1.06 39.73 9.03
C ILE A 40 -1.02 38.34 9.64
N SER A 41 -2.19 37.84 10.06
CA SER A 41 -2.37 36.48 10.56
C SER A 41 -3.32 35.69 9.66
N ILE A 42 -2.97 34.43 9.38
CA ILE A 42 -3.81 33.53 8.58
C ILE A 42 -4.18 32.27 9.36
N PHE A 43 -5.36 31.73 9.04
CA PHE A 43 -5.80 30.40 9.44
C PHE A 43 -6.21 29.62 8.20
N VAL A 44 -5.71 28.39 8.04
CA VAL A 44 -6.05 27.55 6.87
C VAL A 44 -7.18 26.60 7.23
N ASN A 45 -8.31 26.71 6.53
CA ASN A 45 -9.49 25.87 6.76
C ASN A 45 -9.74 24.94 5.57
N GLY A 46 -9.35 23.67 5.71
CA GLY A 46 -9.54 22.65 4.69
C GLY A 46 -8.29 22.42 3.81
N LEU A 47 -8.49 21.73 2.69
CA LEU A 47 -7.43 21.42 1.74
C LEU A 47 -7.16 22.64 0.84
N THR A 48 -5.90 23.03 0.74
CA THR A 48 -5.42 24.17 -0.04
C THR A 48 -4.25 23.78 -0.93
N ASN A 49 -4.03 24.55 -2.00
CA ASN A 49 -2.82 24.50 -2.83
C ASN A 49 -2.31 25.96 -2.99
N PRO A 50 -1.13 26.32 -2.46
CA PRO A 50 -0.20 25.51 -1.65
C PRO A 50 -0.83 24.96 -0.37
N SER A 51 -0.26 23.88 0.15
CA SER A 51 -0.73 23.20 1.37
C SER A 51 -0.60 24.08 2.63
N ALA A 52 -1.33 23.72 3.68
CA ALA A 52 -1.28 24.41 4.97
C ALA A 52 0.15 24.55 5.53
N ASP A 53 0.98 23.51 5.39
CA ASP A 53 2.37 23.52 5.84
C ASP A 53 3.27 24.41 4.96
N GLU A 54 2.96 24.54 3.67
CA GLU A 54 3.65 25.49 2.77
C GLU A 54 3.26 26.93 3.09
N LEU A 55 1.98 27.22 3.25
CA LEU A 55 1.48 28.54 3.66
C LEU A 55 2.06 28.95 5.02
N LYS A 56 2.14 28.02 5.97
CA LYS A 56 2.80 28.23 7.26
C LYS A 56 4.27 28.64 7.10
N ARG A 57 5.02 27.93 6.25
CA ARG A 57 6.43 28.27 5.96
C ARG A 57 6.56 29.63 5.29
N ILE A 58 5.68 29.95 4.35
CA ILE A 58 5.67 31.26 3.68
C ILE A 58 5.45 32.38 4.70
N MET A 59 4.43 32.26 5.56
CA MET A 59 4.18 33.25 6.61
C MET A 59 5.37 33.40 7.56
N MET A 60 5.98 32.29 7.97
CA MET A 60 7.16 32.27 8.84
C MET A 60 8.35 33.01 8.21
N VAL A 61 8.62 32.78 6.92
CA VAL A 61 9.75 33.37 6.19
C VAL A 61 9.52 34.86 5.90
N HIS A 62 8.27 35.29 5.72
CA HIS A 62 7.90 36.64 5.30
C HIS A 62 7.31 37.50 6.44
N GLY A 63 7.49 37.08 7.70
CA GLY A 63 7.20 37.87 8.89
C GLY A 63 5.72 37.97 9.27
N GLY A 64 4.88 37.05 8.79
CA GLY A 64 3.46 36.94 9.17
C GLY A 64 3.18 35.83 10.18
N THR A 65 1.97 35.82 10.71
CA THR A 65 1.54 34.88 11.77
C THR A 65 0.68 33.76 11.19
N TYR A 66 0.91 32.52 11.63
CA TYR A 66 0.09 31.37 11.28
C TYR A 66 -0.64 30.83 12.52
N HIS A 67 -1.97 30.81 12.48
CA HIS A 67 -2.79 30.22 13.54
C HIS A 67 -3.14 28.77 13.21
N HIS A 68 -2.92 27.85 14.16
CA HIS A 68 -3.36 26.45 14.02
C HIS A 68 -4.85 26.24 14.27
N TYR A 69 -5.49 27.21 14.93
CA TYR A 69 -6.93 27.24 15.23
C TYR A 69 -7.46 28.64 14.91
N GLU A 70 -8.71 28.75 14.49
CA GLU A 70 -9.31 30.05 14.18
C GLU A 70 -9.36 30.94 15.44
N ARG A 71 -8.88 32.17 15.30
CA ARG A 71 -8.91 33.21 16.35
C ARG A 71 -9.75 34.40 15.94
N SER A 72 -10.33 35.11 16.92
CA SER A 72 -11.07 36.36 16.69
C SER A 72 -10.26 37.43 15.94
N HIS A 73 -8.95 37.46 16.18
CA HIS A 73 -7.99 38.38 15.57
C HIS A 73 -7.26 37.80 14.33
N THR A 74 -7.77 36.70 13.77
CA THR A 74 -7.27 36.19 12.48
C THR A 74 -7.63 37.19 11.37
N THR A 75 -6.62 37.63 10.61
CA THR A 75 -6.81 38.58 9.51
C THR A 75 -7.58 37.92 8.37
N TYR A 76 -7.11 36.76 7.88
CA TYR A 76 -7.72 36.03 6.77
C TYR A 76 -7.86 34.54 7.03
N ILE A 77 -8.98 33.98 6.54
CA ILE A 77 -9.20 32.54 6.50
C ILE A 77 -8.87 32.08 5.08
N ILE A 78 -7.88 31.20 4.96
CA ILE A 78 -7.42 30.68 3.67
C ILE A 78 -8.09 29.35 3.39
N ALA A 79 -8.82 29.28 2.27
CA ALA A 79 -9.46 28.05 1.81
C ALA A 79 -9.50 28.00 0.27
N SER A 80 -9.53 26.81 -0.31
CA SER A 80 -9.79 26.66 -1.76
C SER A 80 -11.27 26.47 -2.06
N ASN A 81 -12.03 25.89 -1.14
CA ASN A 81 -13.48 25.74 -1.18
C ASN A 81 -14.00 25.39 0.24
N LEU A 82 -15.15 25.93 0.66
CA LEU A 82 -15.82 25.53 1.90
C LEU A 82 -17.27 25.09 1.61
N PRO A 83 -17.76 24.00 2.24
CA PRO A 83 -19.16 23.59 2.13
C PRO A 83 -20.12 24.67 2.65
N ASP A 84 -21.28 24.86 2.01
CA ASP A 84 -22.28 25.88 2.36
C ASP A 84 -22.67 25.89 3.85
N VAL A 85 -22.71 24.71 4.48
CA VAL A 85 -23.04 24.56 5.91
C VAL A 85 -22.01 25.25 6.82
N LYS A 86 -20.72 25.28 6.42
CA LYS A 86 -19.67 26.00 7.14
C LYS A 86 -19.71 27.51 6.87
N VAL A 87 -20.10 27.91 5.66
CA VAL A 87 -20.11 29.31 5.23
C VAL A 87 -21.25 30.11 5.89
N ARG A 88 -22.41 29.48 6.16
CA ARG A 88 -23.60 30.14 6.73
C ARG A 88 -23.37 30.90 8.04
N ASN A 89 -22.39 30.49 8.85
CA ASN A 89 -22.12 31.07 10.17
C ASN A 89 -20.75 31.78 10.26
N MET A 90 -20.04 31.97 9.14
CA MET A 90 -18.72 32.59 9.11
C MET A 90 -18.76 33.96 8.44
N ASN A 91 -17.83 34.84 8.80
CA ASN A 91 -17.67 36.12 8.12
C ASN A 91 -17.00 35.92 6.75
N THR A 92 -17.82 35.85 5.70
CA THR A 92 -17.40 35.64 4.30
C THR A 92 -16.42 36.69 3.78
N SER A 93 -16.41 37.89 4.35
CA SER A 93 -15.51 38.99 3.96
C SER A 93 -14.03 38.75 4.31
N LYS A 94 -13.72 37.71 5.08
CA LYS A 94 -12.35 37.32 5.46
C LYS A 94 -11.86 36.05 4.76
N ILE A 95 -12.68 35.39 3.96
CA ILE A 95 -12.37 34.08 3.37
C ILE A 95 -11.80 34.28 1.97
N ILE A 96 -10.50 34.00 1.81
CA ILE A 96 -9.77 34.24 0.57
C ILE A 96 -9.02 33.00 0.07
N SER A 97 -8.75 32.97 -1.23
CA SER A 97 -7.99 31.93 -1.91
C SER A 97 -6.52 31.91 -1.45
N PRO A 98 -5.88 30.73 -1.32
CA PRO A 98 -4.44 30.62 -1.02
C PRO A 98 -3.55 31.33 -2.05
N GLN A 99 -4.07 31.56 -3.26
CA GLN A 99 -3.34 32.26 -4.31
C GLN A 99 -2.94 33.69 -3.91
N TRP A 100 -3.70 34.34 -3.01
CA TRP A 100 -3.35 35.67 -2.51
C TRP A 100 -1.98 35.70 -1.82
N VAL A 101 -1.65 34.67 -1.04
CA VAL A 101 -0.35 34.55 -0.36
C VAL A 101 0.76 34.34 -1.38
N VAL A 102 0.53 33.48 -2.37
CA VAL A 102 1.50 33.16 -3.43
C VAL A 102 1.80 34.38 -4.28
N ASP A 103 0.75 35.06 -4.76
CA ASP A 103 0.88 36.21 -5.63
C ASP A 103 1.47 37.41 -4.88
N SER A 104 1.15 37.59 -3.59
CA SER A 104 1.77 38.65 -2.77
C SER A 104 3.27 38.44 -2.57
N VAL A 105 3.71 37.18 -2.41
CA VAL A 105 5.15 36.86 -2.36
C VAL A 105 5.82 37.04 -3.71
N LYS A 106 5.17 36.60 -4.79
CA LYS A 106 5.69 36.74 -6.16
C LYS A 106 5.90 38.20 -6.56
N GLU A 107 4.94 39.06 -6.22
CA GLU A 107 4.98 40.51 -6.50
C GLU A 107 5.73 41.31 -5.42
N MET A 108 6.24 40.64 -4.38
CA MET A 108 6.95 41.23 -3.23
C MET A 108 6.20 42.41 -2.57
N ARG A 109 4.87 42.39 -2.61
CA ARG A 109 3.98 43.38 -1.97
C ARG A 109 2.66 42.74 -1.59
N VAL A 110 2.04 43.20 -0.51
CA VAL A 110 0.71 42.72 -0.11
C VAL A 110 -0.32 43.16 -1.15
N LEU A 111 -0.95 42.20 -1.82
CA LEU A 111 -1.95 42.47 -2.85
C LEU A 111 -3.32 42.76 -2.24
N ASP A 112 -4.18 43.43 -3.01
CA ASP A 112 -5.57 43.64 -2.63
C ASP A 112 -6.31 42.30 -2.55
N TYR A 113 -6.75 41.94 -1.33
CA TYR A 113 -7.36 40.66 -1.02
C TYR A 113 -8.77 40.51 -1.60
N THR A 114 -9.45 41.61 -1.96
CA THR A 114 -10.84 41.57 -2.44
C THR A 114 -10.97 40.73 -3.72
N ARG A 115 -9.94 40.72 -4.56
CA ARG A 115 -9.84 39.92 -5.79
C ARG A 115 -9.71 38.42 -5.55
N TYR A 116 -9.44 38.03 -4.31
CA TYR A 116 -9.22 36.65 -3.90
C TYR A 116 -10.32 36.14 -2.96
N LEU A 117 -11.36 36.95 -2.70
CA LEU A 117 -12.52 36.52 -1.91
C LEU A 117 -13.21 35.33 -2.57
N LEU A 118 -13.39 34.25 -1.82
CA LEU A 118 -14.11 33.07 -2.30
C LEU A 118 -15.63 33.31 -2.39
N TYR A 119 -16.13 34.25 -1.59
CA TYR A 119 -17.55 34.57 -1.50
C TYR A 119 -17.72 36.08 -1.62
N THR A 120 -18.12 36.55 -2.79
CA THR A 120 -18.57 37.92 -2.99
C THR A 120 -20.07 38.01 -2.68
N ASN A 121 -20.53 39.04 -1.98
CA ASN A 121 -21.93 39.30 -1.64
C ASN A 121 -22.85 39.61 -2.86
N GLN A 122 -22.59 39.04 -4.03
CA GLN A 122 -23.49 39.09 -5.18
C GLN A 122 -24.44 37.89 -5.13
N LYS A 123 -25.67 38.15 -4.68
CA LYS A 123 -26.82 37.25 -4.93
C LYS A 123 -27.01 37.09 -6.44
N VAL A 124 -26.58 35.97 -7.00
CA VAL A 124 -27.15 35.49 -8.27
C VAL A 124 -28.38 34.67 -7.90
N SER A 125 -29.54 35.31 -8.00
CA SER A 125 -30.84 34.67 -7.86
C SER A 125 -30.95 33.50 -8.83
N GLN A 126 -30.87 32.27 -8.34
CA GLN A 126 -31.37 31.11 -9.06
C GLN A 126 -32.90 31.27 -9.20
N PRO A 127 -33.48 31.20 -10.41
CA PRO A 127 -34.93 31.16 -10.56
C PRO A 127 -35.45 29.86 -9.94
N SER A 128 -36.42 29.95 -9.03
CA SER A 128 -37.08 28.76 -8.50
C SER A 128 -38.00 28.15 -9.56
N LEU A 129 -37.95 26.84 -9.70
CA LEU A 129 -38.92 26.08 -10.48
C LEU A 129 -40.25 26.06 -9.71
N VAL A 130 -41.24 26.79 -10.21
CA VAL A 130 -42.63 26.72 -9.71
C VAL A 130 -43.29 25.48 -10.29
N PHE A 131 -43.44 24.43 -9.48
CA PHE A 131 -44.24 23.27 -9.85
C PHE A 131 -45.73 23.61 -9.73
N LYS A 132 -46.47 23.56 -10.86
CA LYS A 132 -47.94 23.62 -10.84
C LYS A 132 -48.46 22.38 -10.11
N ASN A 133 -49.23 22.61 -9.04
CA ASN A 133 -50.01 21.56 -8.36
C ASN A 133 -50.99 20.92 -9.34
N VAL A 134 -50.73 19.68 -9.75
CA VAL A 134 -51.72 18.85 -10.44
C VAL A 134 -52.53 18.11 -9.37
N LYS A 135 -53.83 18.40 -9.32
CA LYS A 135 -54.82 17.74 -8.47
C LYS A 135 -54.84 16.24 -8.77
N LYS A 136 -54.67 15.40 -7.73
CA LYS A 136 -55.12 14.01 -7.75
C LYS A 136 -56.63 13.97 -7.97
N ARG A 137 -57.07 13.15 -8.92
CA ARG A 137 -58.42 12.58 -8.89
C ARG A 137 -58.29 11.18 -8.32
N ASP A 138 -59.03 10.97 -7.24
CA ASP A 138 -59.32 9.68 -6.65
C ASP A 138 -60.19 8.86 -7.61
N GLU A 139 -59.96 7.55 -7.63
CA GLU A 139 -61.07 6.59 -7.63
C GLU A 139 -60.61 5.28 -6.95
N SER A 140 -61.33 4.99 -5.88
CA SER A 140 -61.55 3.73 -5.15
C SER A 140 -61.77 2.52 -6.08
N ASP A 141 -61.57 1.25 -5.71
CA ASP A 141 -62.05 0.62 -4.48
C ASP A 141 -61.47 -0.81 -4.29
N GLN A 142 -61.32 -1.15 -3.01
CA GLN A 142 -61.57 -2.43 -2.32
C GLN A 142 -61.10 -3.83 -2.83
N SER A 143 -60.10 -4.35 -2.09
CA SER A 143 -60.10 -5.61 -1.31
C SER A 143 -60.66 -6.94 -1.87
N LYS A 144 -59.85 -8.01 -1.80
CA LYS A 144 -59.87 -9.02 -0.70
C LYS A 144 -58.75 -10.05 -0.82
N LYS A 145 -58.31 -10.51 0.35
CA LYS A 145 -57.31 -11.56 0.63
C LYS A 145 -57.89 -12.95 0.38
N GLU A 146 -57.02 -13.91 0.08
CA GLU A 146 -57.04 -15.24 0.71
C GLU A 146 -55.63 -15.90 0.69
N ASN A 147 -55.16 -16.23 1.89
CA ASN A 147 -54.18 -17.29 2.23
C ASN A 147 -54.94 -18.63 2.20
N HIS A 148 -54.43 -19.86 2.15
CA HIS A 148 -53.15 -20.55 2.33
C HIS A 148 -53.36 -21.97 1.75
N ASN A 149 -52.31 -22.67 1.30
CA ASN A 149 -51.88 -23.89 1.99
C ASN A 149 -50.59 -24.51 1.42
N ALA A 150 -49.88 -25.13 2.35
CA ALA A 150 -48.53 -25.65 2.29
C ALA A 150 -48.42 -27.05 1.65
N THR A 151 -47.23 -27.42 1.18
CA THR A 151 -46.66 -28.74 1.45
C THR A 151 -45.13 -28.71 1.41
N GLN A 152 -44.52 -29.40 2.38
CA GLN A 152 -43.10 -29.53 2.66
C GLN A 152 -42.49 -30.75 1.93
N CYS A 153 -41.21 -30.61 1.59
CA CYS A 153 -40.11 -31.60 1.56
C CYS A 153 -40.23 -32.92 0.77
N ASN A 154 -39.24 -33.15 -0.10
CA ASN A 154 -38.37 -34.32 0.07
C ASN A 154 -36.97 -34.14 -0.54
N ASN A 155 -35.98 -34.66 0.20
CA ASN A 155 -34.57 -34.75 -0.11
C ASN A 155 -34.31 -35.62 -1.35
N VAL A 156 -33.36 -35.21 -2.19
CA VAL A 156 -32.55 -36.16 -2.98
C VAL A 156 -31.09 -35.72 -2.95
N ILE A 157 -30.28 -36.58 -2.34
CA ILE A 157 -28.83 -36.63 -2.38
C ILE A 157 -28.44 -37.04 -3.81
N VAL A 158 -27.53 -36.31 -4.47
CA VAL A 158 -26.82 -36.84 -5.65
C VAL A 158 -25.32 -36.67 -5.44
N GLN A 159 -24.67 -37.83 -5.55
CA GLN A 159 -23.26 -38.09 -5.35
C GLN A 159 -22.38 -37.35 -6.36
N ALA A 160 -21.15 -37.11 -5.91
CA ALA A 160 -20.04 -36.70 -6.75
C ALA A 160 -19.73 -37.79 -7.78
N ASP A 161 -19.69 -37.40 -9.06
CA ASP A 161 -19.00 -38.16 -10.09
C ASP A 161 -18.04 -37.23 -10.86
N THR A 162 -16.76 -37.45 -10.57
CA THR A 162 -15.60 -37.05 -11.35
C THR A 162 -15.69 -37.63 -12.76
N SER A 163 -15.88 -36.77 -13.77
CA SER A 163 -15.51 -37.11 -15.14
C SER A 163 -14.79 -35.95 -15.81
N ILE A 164 -13.62 -36.31 -16.33
CA ILE A 164 -12.60 -35.50 -16.98
C ILE A 164 -13.18 -34.96 -18.29
N LEU A 165 -13.34 -33.64 -18.40
CA LEU A 165 -13.53 -32.97 -19.69
C LEU A 165 -12.16 -32.51 -20.19
N ARG A 166 -11.67 -33.21 -21.22
CA ARG A 166 -10.54 -32.81 -22.05
C ARG A 166 -10.93 -31.56 -22.82
N ASP A 167 -10.27 -30.44 -22.53
CA ASP A 167 -10.38 -29.23 -23.35
C ASP A 167 -9.70 -29.47 -24.72
N GLU A 168 -10.52 -29.51 -25.77
CA GLU A 168 -10.07 -29.38 -27.15
C GLU A 168 -9.51 -27.96 -27.37
N LYS A 169 -8.19 -27.87 -27.56
CA LYS A 169 -7.53 -26.64 -28.01
C LYS A 169 -8.00 -26.29 -29.42
N SER A 170 -8.92 -25.35 -29.53
CA SER A 170 -9.20 -24.66 -30.79
C SER A 170 -8.06 -23.69 -31.12
N SER A 171 -7.44 -23.92 -32.26
CA SER A 171 -6.31 -23.17 -32.82
C SER A 171 -6.78 -21.88 -33.52
N GLY A 172 -7.36 -20.93 -32.77
CA GLY A 172 -7.53 -19.55 -33.21
C GLY A 172 -6.30 -18.73 -32.86
N LYS A 173 -5.85 -17.81 -33.72
CA LYS A 173 -4.81 -16.82 -33.36
C LYS A 173 -5.34 -15.98 -32.19
N ASP A 174 -4.96 -16.32 -30.95
CA ASP A 174 -5.41 -15.65 -29.72
C ASP A 174 -5.01 -14.17 -29.72
N LEU A 175 -5.96 -13.31 -30.11
CA LEU A 175 -5.87 -11.88 -29.87
C LEU A 175 -5.98 -11.66 -28.36
N ALA A 176 -5.06 -10.90 -27.77
CA ALA A 176 -5.07 -10.65 -26.33
C ALA A 176 -6.42 -10.06 -25.87
N ARG A 177 -7.04 -10.69 -24.86
CA ARG A 177 -8.33 -10.25 -24.32
C ARG A 177 -8.22 -8.86 -23.69
N THR A 178 -9.25 -8.05 -23.90
CA THR A 178 -9.40 -6.73 -23.24
C THR A 178 -10.45 -6.82 -22.14
N ALA A 179 -10.56 -5.78 -21.31
CA ALA A 179 -11.54 -5.67 -20.23
C ALA A 179 -13.03 -5.81 -20.65
N VAL A 180 -13.32 -5.79 -21.95
CA VAL A 180 -14.67 -6.03 -22.49
C VAL A 180 -15.03 -7.52 -22.47
N ASP A 181 -14.04 -8.43 -22.53
CA ASP A 181 -14.30 -9.87 -22.55
C ASP A 181 -14.70 -10.38 -21.15
N PRO A 182 -15.81 -11.11 -20.99
CA PRO A 182 -16.23 -11.66 -19.70
C PRO A 182 -15.20 -12.57 -19.00
N LYS A 183 -14.30 -13.21 -19.76
CA LYS A 183 -13.22 -14.06 -19.23
C LYS A 183 -11.94 -13.28 -18.92
N PHE A 184 -11.89 -11.99 -19.22
CA PHE A 184 -10.69 -11.17 -19.02
C PHE A 184 -10.26 -11.10 -17.55
N LEU A 185 -11.20 -10.87 -16.63
CA LEU A 185 -10.85 -10.61 -15.23
C LEU A 185 -10.20 -11.84 -14.57
N SER A 186 -10.74 -13.03 -14.83
CA SER A 186 -10.18 -14.29 -14.34
C SER A 186 -8.82 -14.58 -14.97
N GLU A 187 -8.68 -14.41 -16.29
CA GLU A 187 -7.40 -14.57 -16.97
C GLU A 187 -6.33 -13.57 -16.48
N PHE A 188 -6.71 -12.31 -16.26
CA PHE A 188 -5.82 -11.28 -15.73
C PHE A 188 -5.25 -11.68 -14.37
N TYR A 189 -6.11 -12.08 -13.42
CA TYR A 189 -5.65 -12.48 -12.09
C TYR A 189 -4.85 -13.79 -12.12
N ASN A 190 -5.24 -14.75 -12.95
CA ASN A 190 -4.50 -16.00 -13.12
C ASN A 190 -3.06 -15.78 -13.62
N ASN A 191 -2.84 -14.78 -14.47
CA ASN A 191 -1.53 -14.47 -15.04
C ASN A 191 -0.77 -13.34 -14.29
N SER A 192 -1.38 -12.71 -13.29
CA SER A 192 -0.81 -11.57 -12.58
C SER A 192 0.01 -12.01 -11.36
N ARG A 193 1.34 -12.02 -11.49
CA ARG A 193 2.23 -12.33 -10.35
C ARG A 193 2.03 -11.40 -9.16
N LEU A 194 1.72 -10.12 -9.41
CA LEU A 194 1.53 -9.13 -8.35
C LEU A 194 0.27 -9.43 -7.54
N HIS A 195 -0.78 -9.91 -8.22
CA HIS A 195 -1.97 -10.44 -7.56
C HIS A 195 -1.62 -11.67 -6.70
N HIS A 196 -0.93 -12.67 -7.27
CA HIS A 196 -0.54 -13.88 -6.53
C HIS A 196 0.29 -13.58 -5.28
N ILE A 197 1.33 -12.73 -5.38
CA ILE A 197 2.17 -12.36 -4.24
C ILE A 197 1.35 -11.62 -3.17
N ALA A 198 0.49 -10.68 -3.57
CA ALA A 198 -0.34 -9.94 -2.63
C ALA A 198 -1.38 -10.84 -1.92
N THR A 199 -1.98 -11.77 -2.66
CA THR A 199 -2.94 -12.76 -2.12
C THR A 199 -2.26 -13.71 -1.15
N LEU A 200 -1.11 -14.29 -1.52
CA LEU A 200 -0.34 -15.18 -0.66
C LEU A 200 0.16 -14.45 0.59
N GLY A 201 0.77 -13.27 0.45
CA GLY A 201 1.25 -12.49 1.59
C GLY A 201 0.15 -12.10 2.57
N ALA A 202 -1.06 -11.77 2.07
CA ALA A 202 -2.23 -11.58 2.94
C ALA A 202 -2.70 -12.89 3.58
N GLY A 203 -2.68 -13.99 2.83
CA GLY A 203 -3.02 -15.33 3.30
C GLY A 203 -2.10 -15.80 4.43
N PHE A 204 -0.79 -15.64 4.31
CA PHE A 204 0.17 -16.06 5.33
C PHE A 204 0.07 -15.29 6.64
N LYS A 205 -0.31 -14.00 6.56
CA LYS A 205 -0.62 -13.21 7.78
C LYS A 205 -1.80 -13.80 8.55
N GLN A 206 -2.83 -14.25 7.84
CA GLN A 206 -3.96 -14.94 8.47
C GLN A 206 -3.56 -16.35 8.94
N TYR A 207 -2.84 -17.10 8.11
CA TYR A 207 -2.40 -18.45 8.38
C TYR A 207 -1.58 -18.55 9.67
N VAL A 208 -0.60 -17.68 9.87
CA VAL A 208 0.20 -17.63 11.11
C VAL A 208 -0.65 -17.27 12.32
N SER A 209 -1.67 -16.41 12.15
CA SER A 209 -2.63 -16.11 13.21
C SER A 209 -3.44 -17.35 13.59
N ASP A 210 -3.96 -18.07 12.59
CA ASP A 210 -4.76 -19.28 12.78
C ASP A 210 -3.94 -20.39 13.44
N LEU A 211 -2.68 -20.57 13.03
CA LEU A 211 -1.75 -21.51 13.67
C LEU A 211 -1.53 -21.16 15.15
N ARG A 212 -1.36 -19.89 15.49
CA ARG A 212 -1.20 -19.45 16.87
C ARG A 212 -2.44 -19.76 17.71
N ASP A 213 -3.62 -19.46 17.18
CA ASP A 213 -4.89 -19.72 17.84
C ASP A 213 -5.11 -21.23 18.06
N GLN A 214 -4.76 -22.07 17.08
CA GLN A 214 -4.90 -23.53 17.15
C GLN A 214 -3.85 -24.21 18.05
N HIS A 215 -2.64 -23.66 18.10
CA HIS A 215 -1.55 -24.22 18.89
C HIS A 215 -1.73 -23.94 20.39
N GLY A 216 -2.21 -22.75 20.76
CA GLY A 216 -2.46 -22.37 22.15
C GLY A 216 -1.17 -22.41 22.98
N LYS A 217 -1.14 -23.30 23.99
CA LYS A 217 0.00 -23.47 24.92
C LYS A 217 0.72 -24.82 24.76
N LYS A 218 0.62 -25.45 23.59
CA LYS A 218 1.32 -26.71 23.32
C LYS A 218 2.83 -26.46 23.25
N ASP A 219 3.60 -27.51 23.47
CA ASP A 219 5.05 -27.47 23.26
C ASP A 219 5.39 -27.63 21.77
N PHE A 220 6.65 -27.38 21.40
CA PHE A 220 7.19 -27.58 20.06
C PHE A 220 8.14 -28.79 20.04
N PRO A 221 7.67 -30.01 19.68
CA PRO A 221 8.51 -31.23 19.70
C PRO A 221 9.78 -31.12 18.86
N ALA A 222 9.70 -30.42 17.72
CA ALA A 222 10.84 -30.24 16.82
C ALA A 222 12.03 -29.52 17.48
N ARG A 223 11.80 -28.71 18.54
CA ARG A 223 12.89 -28.11 19.33
C ARG A 223 13.75 -29.18 19.99
N LYS A 224 13.14 -30.24 20.53
CA LYS A 224 13.86 -31.34 21.20
C LYS A 224 14.65 -32.16 20.19
N GLU A 225 14.01 -32.55 19.09
CA GLU A 225 14.65 -33.33 18.02
C GLU A 225 15.83 -32.59 17.41
N LEU A 226 15.70 -31.27 17.18
CA LEU A 226 16.80 -30.47 16.64
C LEU A 226 17.93 -30.32 17.66
N LYS A 227 17.61 -30.12 18.95
CA LYS A 227 18.62 -30.05 20.02
C LYS A 227 19.45 -31.33 20.11
N GLU A 228 18.80 -32.48 20.02
CA GLU A 228 19.48 -33.79 19.99
C GLU A 228 20.39 -33.92 18.77
N LYS A 229 19.91 -33.54 17.57
CA LYS A 229 20.70 -33.58 16.33
C LYS A 229 21.94 -32.68 16.37
N LEU A 230 21.85 -31.52 17.01
CA LEU A 230 22.96 -30.59 17.12
C LEU A 230 24.07 -31.06 18.09
N ASN A 231 23.88 -32.19 18.81
CA ASN A 231 24.89 -32.82 19.68
C ASN A 231 25.58 -31.82 20.63
N VAL A 232 24.83 -30.86 21.18
CA VAL A 232 25.40 -29.80 22.02
C VAL A 232 25.77 -30.38 23.39
N GLY A 233 26.97 -30.94 23.49
CA GLY A 233 27.61 -31.37 24.74
C GLY A 233 28.34 -30.26 25.50
N GLY A 234 28.19 -29.00 25.07
CA GLY A 234 28.87 -27.84 25.64
C GLY A 234 27.93 -26.93 26.42
N ASN A 235 28.37 -26.51 27.60
CA ASN A 235 27.76 -25.43 28.38
C ASN A 235 27.70 -24.15 27.51
N VAL A 236 26.57 -23.86 26.86
CA VAL A 236 26.29 -22.52 26.32
C VAL A 236 26.06 -21.62 27.52
N ASN A 237 27.15 -21.13 28.10
CA ASN A 237 27.12 -20.33 29.31
C ASN A 237 26.79 -18.89 28.94
N ALA A 238 25.51 -18.60 28.67
CA ALA A 238 25.06 -17.24 28.48
C ALA A 238 23.54 -17.13 28.67
N LYS A 239 23.08 -17.05 29.93
CA LYS A 239 21.93 -16.20 30.25
C LYS A 239 22.32 -14.77 29.89
N THR A 240 22.09 -14.37 28.64
CA THR A 240 22.14 -12.96 28.27
C THR A 240 20.74 -12.56 27.86
N SER A 241 20.26 -11.44 28.39
CA SER A 241 18.99 -10.78 28.05
C SER A 241 18.96 -10.28 26.58
N THR A 242 19.68 -10.97 25.69
CA THR A 242 19.97 -10.55 24.33
C THR A 242 18.83 -10.97 23.43
N LYS A 243 18.19 -9.99 22.80
CA LYS A 243 17.11 -10.23 21.86
C LYS A 243 17.69 -10.71 20.52
N TYR A 244 17.13 -11.78 19.97
CA TYR A 244 17.49 -12.27 18.64
C TYR A 244 16.27 -12.25 17.71
N VAL A 245 16.37 -11.48 16.63
CA VAL A 245 15.40 -11.47 15.54
C VAL A 245 16.07 -12.06 14.31
N MET A 246 15.46 -13.09 13.74
CA MET A 246 15.84 -13.63 12.44
C MET A 246 14.95 -13.05 11.35
N HIS A 247 15.55 -12.76 10.21
CA HIS A 247 14.87 -12.50 8.95
C HIS A 247 15.32 -13.57 7.95
N ILE A 248 14.36 -14.34 7.43
CA ILE A 248 14.60 -15.42 6.46
C ILE A 248 13.90 -15.07 5.15
N ASP A 249 14.61 -15.26 4.03
CA ASP A 249 14.19 -14.86 2.69
C ASP A 249 14.69 -15.85 1.63
N MET A 250 13.77 -16.43 0.85
CA MET A 250 14.09 -17.38 -0.23
C MET A 250 14.90 -16.72 -1.35
N ASP A 251 15.97 -17.38 -1.77
CA ASP A 251 16.86 -16.81 -2.76
C ASP A 251 16.28 -16.85 -4.17
N CYS A 252 16.25 -15.67 -4.81
CA CYS A 252 15.67 -15.43 -6.13
C CYS A 252 14.35 -16.19 -6.38
N PHE A 253 13.50 -16.29 -5.35
CA PHE A 253 12.37 -17.20 -5.17
C PHE A 253 11.78 -17.84 -6.44
N PHE A 254 11.19 -17.05 -7.35
CA PHE A 254 10.54 -17.63 -8.54
C PHE A 254 11.48 -18.40 -9.46
N VAL A 255 12.75 -17.98 -9.55
CA VAL A 255 13.78 -18.69 -10.33
C VAL A 255 14.13 -19.99 -9.63
N SER A 256 14.42 -19.97 -8.33
CA SER A 256 14.75 -21.17 -7.56
C SER A 256 13.65 -22.24 -7.66
N VAL A 257 12.39 -21.84 -7.53
CA VAL A 257 11.25 -22.77 -7.71
C VAL A 257 11.16 -23.25 -9.16
N GLY A 258 11.26 -22.34 -10.14
CA GLY A 258 11.20 -22.71 -11.56
C GLY A 258 12.30 -23.68 -11.98
N LEU A 259 13.52 -23.53 -11.45
CA LEU A 259 14.67 -24.40 -11.71
C LEU A 259 14.49 -25.84 -11.17
N ARG A 260 13.48 -26.12 -10.35
CA ARG A 260 13.09 -27.49 -10.01
C ARG A 260 12.61 -28.27 -11.24
N LYS A 261 11.94 -27.58 -12.18
CA LYS A 261 11.45 -28.15 -13.45
C LYS A 261 12.46 -28.05 -14.59
N TYR A 262 13.48 -27.19 -14.45
CA TYR A 262 14.53 -26.96 -15.44
C TYR A 262 15.93 -27.09 -14.81
N PRO A 263 16.31 -28.27 -14.29
CA PRO A 263 17.57 -28.47 -13.58
C PRO A 263 18.81 -28.20 -14.44
N GLU A 264 18.72 -28.36 -15.75
CA GLU A 264 19.77 -28.08 -16.74
C GLU A 264 20.16 -26.60 -16.82
N LEU A 265 19.29 -25.70 -16.32
CA LEU A 265 19.53 -24.25 -16.31
C LEU A 265 20.20 -23.74 -15.03
N LYS A 266 20.49 -24.61 -14.05
CA LYS A 266 21.23 -24.22 -12.84
C LYS A 266 22.63 -23.71 -13.19
N GLY A 267 23.06 -22.61 -12.56
CA GLY A 267 24.34 -21.97 -12.86
C GLY A 267 24.34 -21.09 -14.13
N GLN A 268 23.19 -20.93 -14.80
CA GLN A 268 23.05 -20.09 -15.97
C GLN A 268 22.28 -18.80 -15.65
N PRO A 269 22.47 -17.70 -16.43
CA PRO A 269 21.64 -16.51 -16.30
C PRO A 269 20.19 -16.82 -16.72
N VAL A 270 19.32 -16.96 -15.74
CA VAL A 270 17.88 -17.26 -15.89
C VAL A 270 17.01 -16.13 -15.34
N ALA A 271 15.88 -15.86 -16.00
CA ALA A 271 14.84 -14.92 -15.57
C ALA A 271 13.42 -15.51 -15.73
N VAL A 272 12.54 -15.21 -14.79
CA VAL A 272 11.10 -15.56 -14.86
C VAL A 272 10.34 -14.40 -15.47
N THR A 273 9.63 -14.65 -16.58
CA THR A 273 8.90 -13.60 -17.31
C THR A 273 7.84 -14.21 -18.24
N HIS A 274 6.90 -13.38 -18.71
CA HIS A 274 5.89 -13.79 -19.71
C HIS A 274 6.45 -13.84 -21.14
N SER A 275 7.63 -13.26 -21.38
CA SER A 275 8.31 -13.30 -22.68
C SER A 275 8.97 -14.66 -22.93
N LYS A 276 8.95 -15.13 -24.18
CA LYS A 276 9.67 -16.33 -24.62
C LYS A 276 11.20 -16.14 -24.73
N GLY A 277 11.70 -14.92 -24.55
CA GLY A 277 13.14 -14.61 -24.58
C GLY A 277 13.77 -14.72 -25.98
N GLY A 278 15.11 -14.69 -26.01
CA GLY A 278 15.91 -14.82 -27.23
C GLY A 278 15.60 -13.79 -28.32
N ALA A 279 15.82 -14.14 -29.59
CA ALA A 279 15.59 -13.27 -30.74
C ALA A 279 14.15 -12.73 -30.80
N SER A 280 13.17 -13.52 -30.35
CA SER A 280 11.75 -13.13 -30.33
C SER A 280 11.43 -11.95 -29.40
N ALA A 281 12.33 -11.64 -28.46
CA ALA A 281 12.20 -10.52 -27.54
C ALA A 281 12.96 -9.27 -27.98
N ASN A 282 13.80 -9.37 -29.02
CA ASN A 282 14.55 -8.25 -29.58
C ASN A 282 13.76 -7.49 -30.65
N GLU A 283 12.83 -8.17 -31.33
CA GLU A 283 11.94 -7.55 -32.32
C GLU A 283 10.48 -7.98 -32.10
N VAL A 284 9.82 -7.36 -31.14
CA VAL A 284 8.38 -7.51 -30.90
C VAL A 284 7.58 -6.58 -31.81
N PRO A 285 6.40 -7.00 -32.30
CA PRO A 285 5.47 -6.11 -32.97
C PRO A 285 5.12 -4.93 -32.06
N VAL A 286 5.35 -3.71 -32.55
CA VAL A 286 4.93 -2.47 -31.90
C VAL A 286 3.77 -1.91 -32.69
N HIS A 287 2.74 -1.42 -32.00
CA HIS A 287 1.61 -0.79 -32.68
C HIS A 287 2.11 0.46 -33.44
N PRO A 288 1.73 0.67 -34.72
CA PRO A 288 2.25 1.79 -35.53
C PRO A 288 2.05 3.18 -34.90
N SER A 289 0.97 3.35 -34.13
CA SER A 289 0.65 4.60 -33.41
C SER A 289 1.26 4.72 -32.01
N ALA A 290 2.02 3.71 -31.55
CA ALA A 290 2.68 3.80 -30.24
C ALA A 290 3.97 4.63 -30.36
N ASP A 291 4.08 5.68 -29.56
CA ASP A 291 5.26 6.54 -29.51
C ASP A 291 6.03 6.33 -28.21
N ARG A 292 6.97 5.39 -28.25
CA ARG A 292 7.79 5.02 -27.08
C ARG A 292 8.68 6.17 -26.61
N LYS A 293 9.16 7.01 -27.53
CA LYS A 293 10.09 8.10 -27.21
C LYS A 293 9.33 9.18 -26.43
N THR A 294 8.21 9.64 -26.98
CA THR A 294 7.36 10.63 -26.32
C THR A 294 6.85 10.10 -24.98
N GLU A 295 6.41 8.84 -24.89
CA GLU A 295 5.97 8.27 -23.61
C GLU A 295 7.10 8.22 -22.57
N MET A 296 8.32 7.90 -22.98
CA MET A 296 9.49 7.90 -22.09
C MET A 296 9.84 9.30 -21.59
N GLU A 297 9.84 10.30 -22.47
CA GLU A 297 10.08 11.71 -22.14
C GLU A 297 8.99 12.26 -21.21
N LEU A 298 7.72 11.91 -21.46
CA LEU A 298 6.60 12.25 -20.58
C LEU A 298 6.72 11.57 -19.23
N PHE A 299 7.10 10.29 -19.18
CA PHE A 299 7.38 9.63 -17.91
C PHE A 299 8.50 10.33 -17.16
N ALA A 300 9.61 10.67 -17.81
CA ALA A 300 10.71 11.39 -17.17
C ALA A 300 10.23 12.73 -16.59
N THR A 301 9.62 13.57 -17.43
CA THR A 301 9.14 14.90 -17.04
C THR A 301 8.07 14.85 -15.94
N ARG A 302 7.12 13.92 -16.01
CA ARG A 302 6.05 13.80 -14.98
C ARG A 302 6.54 13.10 -13.72
N PHE A 303 7.49 12.18 -13.81
CA PHE A 303 8.18 11.68 -12.61
C PHE A 303 8.94 12.83 -11.94
N GLU A 304 9.69 13.65 -12.69
CA GLU A 304 10.36 14.85 -12.16
C GLU A 304 9.40 15.84 -11.51
N GLN A 305 8.21 16.05 -12.08
CA GLN A 305 7.21 16.93 -11.49
C GLN A 305 6.56 16.36 -10.22
N HIS A 306 6.46 15.04 -10.08
CA HIS A 306 6.06 14.38 -8.83
C HIS A 306 7.24 14.17 -7.85
N LEU A 307 8.47 14.34 -8.32
CA LEU A 307 9.73 14.27 -7.58
C LEU A 307 10.38 15.66 -7.52
N HIS A 308 9.73 16.64 -6.90
CA HIS A 308 10.27 17.95 -6.49
C HIS A 308 11.44 18.53 -7.34
N ASN A 309 11.19 19.68 -7.99
CA ASN A 309 12.20 20.59 -8.55
C ASN A 309 12.85 20.22 -9.90
N ASN A 310 12.11 19.68 -10.88
CA ASN A 310 12.51 19.64 -12.31
C ASN A 310 13.90 19.01 -12.60
N ILE A 311 14.26 17.92 -11.92
CA ILE A 311 15.56 17.27 -12.15
C ILE A 311 15.38 15.75 -12.25
N LEU A 312 15.91 15.20 -13.35
CA LEU A 312 15.82 13.81 -13.83
C LEU A 312 16.16 12.76 -12.76
N SER A 313 15.23 11.81 -12.55
CA SER A 313 15.51 10.55 -11.84
C SER A 313 16.34 9.62 -12.74
N GLU A 314 17.54 9.20 -12.31
CA GLU A 314 18.36 8.19 -13.03
C GLU A 314 17.63 6.83 -13.20
N LYS A 315 16.56 6.57 -12.43
CA LYS A 315 15.72 5.36 -12.54
C LYS A 315 14.52 5.56 -13.47
N VAL A 316 14.58 6.48 -14.44
CA VAL A 316 13.64 6.42 -15.58
C VAL A 316 13.75 5.02 -16.16
N ARG A 317 12.60 4.36 -16.34
CA ARG A 317 12.45 3.03 -16.94
C ARG A 317 13.22 2.98 -18.27
N GLY A 318 14.49 2.61 -18.26
CA GLY A 318 15.25 2.42 -19.49
C GLY A 318 14.77 1.17 -20.24
N GLY A 319 14.99 1.12 -21.55
CA GLY A 319 14.58 -0.02 -22.39
C GLY A 319 13.31 0.20 -23.20
N PHE A 320 12.85 1.45 -23.34
CA PHE A 320 11.83 1.82 -24.33
C PHE A 320 12.40 2.04 -25.74
N GLU A 321 13.73 2.04 -25.88
CA GLU A 321 14.43 2.12 -27.15
C GLU A 321 14.22 0.83 -27.97
N ALA A 322 14.08 0.97 -29.29
CA ALA A 322 13.89 -0.13 -30.25
C ALA A 322 12.59 -0.95 -30.09
N LYS A 323 12.36 -1.90 -31.01
CA LYS A 323 11.23 -2.85 -31.02
C LYS A 323 11.39 -3.96 -29.98
N MET A 324 11.90 -3.66 -28.78
CA MET A 324 12.21 -4.69 -27.79
C MET A 324 11.03 -5.02 -26.87
N SER A 325 11.07 -6.22 -26.27
CA SER A 325 10.07 -6.71 -25.31
C SER A 325 10.05 -5.88 -24.03
N LEU A 326 8.88 -5.33 -23.72
CA LEU A 326 8.58 -4.62 -22.47
C LEU A 326 7.92 -5.56 -21.42
N SER A 327 8.08 -6.87 -21.57
CA SER A 327 7.73 -7.82 -20.51
C SER A 327 8.67 -7.61 -19.33
N GLU A 328 8.15 -7.65 -18.11
CA GLU A 328 8.96 -7.46 -16.91
C GLU A 328 9.56 -8.79 -16.45
N ILE A 329 10.78 -8.73 -15.95
CA ILE A 329 11.42 -9.81 -15.20
C ILE A 329 10.86 -9.81 -13.78
N ALA A 330 10.21 -10.90 -13.38
CA ALA A 330 9.69 -11.07 -12.03
C ALA A 330 10.81 -11.36 -11.03
N SER A 331 11.65 -12.33 -11.37
CA SER A 331 12.84 -12.72 -10.63
C SER A 331 13.94 -13.10 -11.61
N CYS A 332 15.19 -12.84 -11.25
CA CYS A 332 16.38 -13.27 -11.97
C CYS A 332 17.37 -13.95 -11.03
N SER A 333 18.04 -14.96 -11.57
CA SER A 333 19.15 -15.73 -10.97
C SER A 333 20.30 -14.82 -10.54
N TYR A 334 21.15 -15.27 -9.61
CA TYR A 334 22.31 -14.49 -9.17
C TYR A 334 23.35 -14.34 -10.28
N GLU A 335 23.43 -15.32 -11.18
CA GLU A 335 24.24 -15.32 -12.40
C GLU A 335 23.78 -14.22 -13.37
N ALA A 336 22.46 -14.00 -13.48
CA ALA A 336 21.92 -12.86 -14.23
C ALA A 336 22.18 -11.52 -13.50
N ARG A 337 22.08 -11.49 -12.16
CA ARG A 337 22.38 -10.29 -11.35
C ARG A 337 23.84 -9.85 -11.47
N ALA A 338 24.77 -10.80 -11.53
CA ALA A 338 26.19 -10.54 -11.77
C ALA A 338 26.45 -9.81 -13.09
N LYS A 339 25.55 -9.98 -14.08
CA LYS A 339 25.57 -9.27 -15.38
C LYS A 339 24.77 -7.95 -15.37
N GLY A 340 24.34 -7.49 -14.20
CA GLY A 340 23.60 -6.23 -14.04
C GLY A 340 22.09 -6.34 -14.23
N ILE A 341 21.54 -7.53 -14.50
CA ILE A 341 20.08 -7.74 -14.59
C ILE A 341 19.46 -7.61 -13.19
N ARG A 342 18.25 -7.05 -13.12
CA ARG A 342 17.53 -6.83 -11.85
C ARG A 342 16.06 -7.21 -11.99
N ASN A 343 15.44 -7.56 -10.87
CA ASN A 343 13.98 -7.73 -10.81
C ASN A 343 13.29 -6.41 -11.19
N GLY A 344 12.19 -6.50 -11.95
CA GLY A 344 11.46 -5.36 -12.50
C GLY A 344 12.06 -4.78 -13.79
N MET A 345 13.23 -5.24 -14.24
CA MET A 345 13.80 -4.84 -15.54
C MET A 345 12.97 -5.40 -16.69
N PHE A 346 12.87 -4.67 -17.81
CA PHE A 346 12.28 -5.21 -19.04
C PHE A 346 13.20 -6.23 -19.71
N VAL A 347 12.63 -7.29 -20.26
CA VAL A 347 13.36 -8.39 -20.91
C VAL A 347 14.22 -7.90 -22.06
N GLY A 348 13.72 -6.95 -22.87
CA GLY A 348 14.51 -6.33 -23.93
C GLY A 348 15.82 -5.74 -23.41
N LYS A 349 15.73 -4.85 -22.42
CA LYS A 349 16.91 -4.27 -21.78
C LYS A 349 17.83 -5.32 -21.16
N ALA A 350 17.28 -6.36 -20.55
CA ALA A 350 18.06 -7.43 -19.96
C ALA A 350 18.85 -8.25 -21.00
N LEU A 351 18.28 -8.47 -22.19
CA LEU A 351 18.95 -9.16 -23.30
C LEU A 351 20.10 -8.33 -23.91
N ASN A 352 20.02 -7.00 -23.86
CA ASN A 352 21.16 -6.16 -24.24
C ASN A 352 22.34 -6.30 -23.25
N LEU A 353 22.04 -6.50 -21.95
CA LEU A 353 23.06 -6.73 -20.92
C LEU A 353 23.60 -8.17 -20.94
N CYS A 354 22.77 -9.13 -21.32
CA CYS A 354 23.08 -10.56 -21.32
C CYS A 354 22.32 -11.25 -22.47
N PRO A 355 22.89 -11.28 -23.70
CA PRO A 355 22.24 -11.91 -24.87
C PRO A 355 21.91 -13.40 -24.70
N GLU A 356 22.65 -14.10 -23.85
CA GLU A 356 22.47 -15.51 -23.50
C GLU A 356 21.42 -15.77 -22.40
N LEU A 357 20.75 -14.73 -21.89
CA LEU A 357 19.73 -14.83 -20.84
C LEU A 357 18.63 -15.82 -21.24
N LYS A 358 18.41 -16.81 -20.37
CA LYS A 358 17.32 -17.79 -20.51
C LYS A 358 16.08 -17.31 -19.78
N THR A 359 14.92 -17.49 -20.39
CA THR A 359 13.63 -17.15 -19.78
C THR A 359 12.83 -18.42 -19.48
N ILE A 360 12.23 -18.49 -18.29
CA ILE A 360 11.32 -19.56 -17.90
C ILE A 360 9.93 -19.00 -17.54
N PRO A 361 8.85 -19.78 -17.74
CA PRO A 361 7.49 -19.33 -17.41
C PRO A 361 7.25 -19.27 -15.90
N TYR A 362 6.12 -18.67 -15.51
CA TYR A 362 5.67 -18.69 -14.12
C TYR A 362 5.18 -20.08 -13.69
N ASP A 363 5.45 -20.43 -12.44
CA ASP A 363 4.99 -21.65 -11.78
C ASP A 363 4.24 -21.31 -10.48
N PHE A 364 3.05 -20.72 -10.63
CA PHE A 364 2.28 -20.19 -9.48
C PHE A 364 1.93 -21.25 -8.44
N GLU A 365 1.70 -22.49 -8.87
CA GLU A 365 1.44 -23.61 -7.96
C GLU A 365 2.70 -23.97 -7.16
N GLY A 366 3.86 -24.09 -7.82
CA GLY A 366 5.13 -24.32 -7.15
C GLY A 366 5.49 -23.20 -6.17
N TYR A 367 5.22 -21.94 -6.52
CA TYR A 367 5.44 -20.81 -5.61
C TYR A 367 4.59 -20.93 -4.35
N ARG A 368 3.31 -21.29 -4.49
CA ARG A 368 2.42 -21.51 -3.35
C ARG A 368 2.92 -22.67 -2.47
N GLU A 369 3.26 -23.81 -3.07
CA GLU A 369 3.77 -25.00 -2.37
C GLU A 369 5.02 -24.68 -1.53
N VAL A 370 6.01 -24.04 -2.13
CA VAL A 370 7.27 -23.69 -1.44
C VAL A 370 7.05 -22.66 -0.35
N ALA A 371 6.17 -21.67 -0.59
CA ALA A 371 5.81 -20.69 0.42
C ALA A 371 5.20 -21.34 1.66
N TYR A 372 4.21 -22.24 1.49
CA TYR A 372 3.64 -22.98 2.63
C TYR A 372 4.70 -23.80 3.34
N THR A 373 5.52 -24.53 2.60
CA THR A 373 6.59 -25.35 3.17
C THR A 373 7.58 -24.52 4.00
N LEU A 374 7.93 -23.32 3.57
CA LEU A 374 8.77 -22.39 4.33
C LEU A 374 8.11 -21.99 5.66
N TYR A 375 6.85 -21.54 5.62
CA TYR A 375 6.11 -21.15 6.83
C TYR A 375 5.92 -22.32 7.79
N ASP A 376 5.55 -23.49 7.27
CA ASP A 376 5.34 -24.71 8.06
C ASP A 376 6.66 -25.20 8.69
N THR A 377 7.77 -25.03 7.98
CA THR A 377 9.10 -25.36 8.51
C THR A 377 9.44 -24.54 9.75
N ILE A 378 9.25 -23.22 9.70
CA ILE A 378 9.51 -22.35 10.86
C ILE A 378 8.48 -22.57 11.97
N ALA A 379 7.21 -22.78 11.62
CA ALA A 379 6.11 -22.97 12.56
C ALA A 379 6.26 -24.20 13.47
N GLN A 380 7.04 -25.20 13.05
CA GLN A 380 7.40 -26.34 13.89
C GLN A 380 8.29 -25.95 15.09
N TYR A 381 9.03 -24.84 15.00
CA TYR A 381 9.90 -24.37 16.06
C TYR A 381 9.30 -23.23 16.86
N THR A 382 8.58 -22.30 16.22
CA THR A 382 8.00 -21.15 16.92
C THR A 382 6.88 -20.53 16.10
N LEU A 383 5.89 -19.96 16.80
CA LEU A 383 4.82 -19.16 16.19
C LEU A 383 5.00 -17.67 16.42
N ASN A 384 6.16 -17.26 16.95
CA ASN A 384 6.60 -15.85 17.04
C ASN A 384 7.08 -15.35 15.67
N ILE A 385 6.19 -15.46 14.68
CA ILE A 385 6.44 -15.15 13.27
C ILE A 385 5.66 -13.88 12.89
N GLU A 386 6.34 -12.91 12.28
CA GLU A 386 5.72 -11.83 11.51
C GLU A 386 5.86 -12.13 10.01
N ALA A 387 4.74 -12.48 9.38
CA ALA A 387 4.68 -12.73 7.94
C ALA A 387 4.89 -11.42 7.14
N VAL A 388 5.89 -11.41 6.24
CA VAL A 388 6.18 -10.24 5.39
C VAL A 388 5.63 -10.43 3.98
N SER A 389 5.97 -11.53 3.32
CA SER A 389 5.55 -11.87 1.95
C SER A 389 5.25 -13.39 1.83
N CYS A 390 5.20 -13.94 0.63
CA CYS A 390 5.13 -15.40 0.44
C CYS A 390 6.47 -16.11 0.67
N ASP A 391 7.58 -15.40 0.60
CA ASP A 391 8.95 -15.93 0.61
C ASP A 391 9.85 -15.31 1.69
N GLU A 392 9.30 -14.41 2.52
CA GLU A 392 10.02 -13.64 3.54
C GLU A 392 9.21 -13.58 4.85
N MET A 393 9.89 -13.76 5.98
CA MET A 393 9.32 -13.53 7.31
C MET A 393 10.36 -13.05 8.31
N PHE A 394 9.88 -12.41 9.39
CA PHE A 394 10.67 -12.24 10.60
C PHE A 394 10.25 -13.24 11.67
N VAL A 395 11.21 -13.68 12.48
CA VAL A 395 11.01 -14.66 13.55
C VAL A 395 11.72 -14.18 14.81
N ASP A 396 11.03 -14.16 15.94
CA ASP A 396 11.68 -13.96 17.24
C ASP A 396 12.34 -15.28 17.67
N LEU A 397 13.66 -15.27 17.77
CA LEU A 397 14.43 -16.44 18.17
C LEU A 397 14.78 -16.44 19.67
N THR A 398 14.47 -15.39 20.41
CA THR A 398 14.94 -15.22 21.79
C THR A 398 14.52 -16.40 22.66
N GLU A 399 13.23 -16.71 22.72
CA GLU A 399 12.70 -17.81 23.53
C GLU A 399 13.15 -19.20 23.06
N VAL A 400 13.24 -19.43 21.74
CA VAL A 400 13.60 -20.75 21.21
C VAL A 400 15.06 -21.07 21.46
N LEU A 401 15.96 -20.08 21.32
CA LEU A 401 17.38 -20.25 21.60
C LEU A 401 17.63 -20.42 23.10
N ASP A 402 16.92 -19.66 23.95
CA ASP A 402 16.99 -19.81 25.41
C ASP A 402 16.51 -21.19 25.88
N GLU A 403 15.42 -21.73 25.33
CA GLU A 403 14.95 -23.07 25.72
C GLU A 403 15.89 -24.17 25.21
N MET A 404 16.31 -24.06 23.95
CA MET A 404 17.15 -25.08 23.33
C MET A 404 18.59 -25.03 23.82
N GLN A 405 19.09 -23.88 24.30
CA GLN A 405 20.49 -23.65 24.67
C GLN A 405 21.43 -23.99 23.50
N VAL A 406 21.16 -23.40 22.34
CA VAL A 406 21.92 -23.59 21.09
C VAL A 406 22.38 -22.25 20.54
N GLU A 407 23.51 -22.26 19.82
CA GLU A 407 24.02 -21.05 19.16
C GLU A 407 23.07 -20.57 18.04
N PRO A 408 22.83 -19.25 17.91
CA PRO A 408 21.91 -18.71 16.90
C PRO A 408 22.24 -19.17 15.48
N MET A 409 23.53 -19.21 15.13
CA MET A 409 23.98 -19.59 13.79
C MET A 409 23.82 -21.10 13.51
N ASP A 410 23.84 -21.94 14.54
CA ASP A 410 23.63 -23.39 14.37
C ASP A 410 22.15 -23.70 14.15
N PHE A 411 21.26 -23.05 14.91
CA PHE A 411 19.82 -23.12 14.69
C PHE A 411 19.47 -22.67 13.26
N VAL A 412 19.99 -21.51 12.84
CA VAL A 412 19.71 -20.97 11.50
C VAL A 412 20.24 -21.86 10.39
N ARG A 413 21.42 -22.47 10.55
CA ARG A 413 21.97 -23.43 9.58
C ARG A 413 21.05 -24.62 9.39
N ALA A 414 20.64 -25.24 10.50
CA ALA A 414 19.76 -26.41 10.47
C ALA A 414 18.41 -26.10 9.81
N VAL A 415 17.80 -24.95 10.14
CA VAL A 415 16.55 -24.51 9.52
C VAL A 415 16.72 -24.29 8.01
N ARG A 416 17.81 -23.66 7.57
CA ARG A 416 18.08 -23.44 6.14
C ARG A 416 18.29 -24.76 5.38
N GLU A 417 19.01 -25.70 5.98
CA GLU A 417 19.20 -27.04 5.42
C GLU A 417 17.88 -27.81 5.32
N GLU A 418 17.01 -27.72 6.34
CA GLU A 418 15.68 -28.34 6.30
C GLU A 418 14.79 -27.73 5.22
N VAL A 419 14.75 -26.39 5.11
CA VAL A 419 14.02 -25.70 4.04
C VAL A 419 14.54 -26.16 2.67
N ARG A 420 15.86 -26.22 2.49
CA ARG A 420 16.47 -26.67 1.23
C ARG A 420 16.12 -28.12 0.92
N ALA A 421 16.16 -29.01 1.92
CA ALA A 421 15.83 -30.42 1.75
C ALA A 421 14.35 -30.62 1.35
N LYS A 422 13.42 -29.89 1.97
CA LYS A 422 11.98 -30.00 1.69
C LYS A 422 11.56 -29.33 0.37
N THR A 423 12.17 -28.20 0.04
CA THR A 423 11.72 -27.36 -1.08
C THR A 423 12.58 -27.47 -2.34
N GLY A 424 13.80 -28.02 -2.21
CA GLY A 424 14.83 -27.96 -3.25
C GLY A 424 15.36 -26.56 -3.54
N CYS A 425 14.99 -25.56 -2.74
CA CYS A 425 15.29 -24.14 -2.97
C CYS A 425 16.18 -23.57 -1.85
N PRO A 426 17.21 -22.77 -2.17
CA PRO A 426 18.02 -22.10 -1.16
C PRO A 426 17.26 -20.93 -0.52
N CYS A 427 17.59 -20.66 0.74
CA CYS A 427 17.19 -19.46 1.45
C CYS A 427 18.38 -18.87 2.20
N SER A 428 18.34 -17.56 2.37
CA SER A 428 19.33 -16.83 3.16
C SER A 428 18.67 -16.28 4.42
N ALA A 429 19.42 -16.22 5.51
CA ALA A 429 18.90 -15.74 6.80
C ALA A 429 19.87 -14.78 7.49
N GLY A 430 19.33 -13.70 8.03
CA GLY A 430 20.07 -12.70 8.79
C GLY A 430 19.55 -12.64 10.21
N ILE A 431 20.45 -12.50 11.17
CA ILE A 431 20.12 -12.39 12.59
C ILE A 431 20.61 -11.04 13.11
N GLY A 432 19.83 -10.38 13.96
CA GLY A 432 20.25 -9.17 14.66
C GLY A 432 19.37 -8.87 15.88
N GLY A 433 19.69 -7.80 16.62
CA GLY A 433 18.97 -7.41 17.83
C GLY A 433 17.58 -6.82 17.60
N ASN A 434 17.29 -6.41 16.36
CA ASN A 434 16.01 -5.85 15.94
C ASN A 434 15.71 -6.13 14.47
N LYS A 435 14.51 -5.75 14.01
CA LYS A 435 14.01 -6.02 12.65
C LYS A 435 14.89 -5.42 11.56
N LEU A 436 15.38 -4.20 11.75
CA LEU A 436 16.27 -3.55 10.80
C LEU A 436 17.56 -4.35 10.66
N GLN A 437 18.24 -4.61 11.78
CA GLN A 437 19.50 -5.34 11.80
C GLN A 437 19.35 -6.73 11.17
N ALA A 438 18.31 -7.48 11.52
CA ALA A 438 18.04 -8.80 10.93
C ALA A 438 17.89 -8.75 9.41
N ARG A 439 17.09 -7.80 8.90
CA ARG A 439 16.91 -7.63 7.44
C ARG A 439 18.18 -7.20 6.73
N MET A 440 18.95 -6.30 7.33
CA MET A 440 20.23 -5.85 6.75
C MET A 440 21.26 -6.98 6.77
N ALA A 441 21.28 -7.81 7.81
CA ALA A 441 22.10 -9.02 7.88
C ALA A 441 21.73 -10.01 6.77
N THR A 442 20.44 -10.16 6.43
CA THR A 442 20.05 -11.05 5.31
C THR A 442 20.55 -10.55 3.97
N LYS A 443 20.60 -9.23 3.76
CA LYS A 443 21.19 -8.66 2.53
C LYS A 443 22.66 -9.05 2.40
N GLN A 444 23.42 -8.98 3.50
CA GLN A 444 24.82 -9.41 3.55
C GLN A 444 24.96 -10.94 3.38
N ALA A 445 23.99 -11.71 3.87
CA ALA A 445 23.98 -13.16 3.80
C ALA A 445 23.70 -13.70 2.39
N LYS A 446 23.01 -12.95 1.53
CA LYS A 446 22.62 -13.42 0.19
C LYS A 446 23.82 -13.48 -0.77
N PRO A 447 23.93 -14.51 -1.64
CA PRO A 447 23.05 -15.69 -1.78
C PRO A 447 23.43 -16.90 -0.92
N ASP A 448 22.46 -17.77 -0.63
CA ASP A 448 22.59 -19.05 0.07
C ASP A 448 23.51 -18.99 1.29
N GLY A 449 23.38 -17.92 2.08
CA GLY A 449 24.22 -17.68 3.25
C GLY A 449 23.44 -17.30 4.50
N GLN A 450 24.20 -17.14 5.57
CA GLN A 450 23.69 -16.67 6.86
C GLN A 450 24.65 -15.66 7.47
N TYR A 451 24.12 -14.69 8.19
CA TYR A 451 24.92 -13.65 8.82
C TYR A 451 24.30 -13.21 10.16
N LEU A 452 25.13 -13.08 11.19
CA LEU A 452 24.76 -12.56 12.49
C LEU A 452 25.36 -11.15 12.64
N LEU A 453 24.50 -10.14 12.73
CA LEU A 453 24.90 -8.77 13.04
C LEU A 453 24.78 -8.54 14.55
N LEU A 454 25.94 -8.48 15.22
CA LEU A 454 26.02 -8.24 16.65
C LEU A 454 25.73 -6.75 16.97
N PRO A 455 25.07 -6.43 18.10
CA PRO A 455 24.73 -5.06 18.48
C PRO A 455 25.94 -4.12 18.56
N GLU A 456 27.10 -4.63 18.99
CA GLU A 456 28.32 -3.85 19.25
C GLU A 456 28.91 -3.26 17.97
N VAL A 457 28.70 -3.92 16.82
CA VAL A 457 29.22 -3.50 15.51
C VAL A 457 28.13 -2.93 14.59
N ALA A 458 26.88 -2.84 15.08
CA ALA A 458 25.74 -2.49 14.25
C ALA A 458 25.84 -1.06 13.68
N GLU A 459 26.29 -0.07 14.46
CA GLU A 459 26.40 1.32 13.99
C GLU A 459 27.49 1.48 12.91
N GLU A 460 28.65 0.85 13.10
CA GLU A 460 29.74 0.84 12.12
C GLU A 460 29.33 0.11 10.84
N TYR A 461 28.71 -1.06 10.97
CA TYR A 461 28.15 -1.80 9.84
C TYR A 461 27.18 -0.93 9.04
N MET A 462 26.30 -0.21 9.74
CA MET A 462 25.31 0.64 9.08
C MET A 462 25.96 1.81 8.33
N ALA A 463 27.08 2.39 8.79
CA ALA A 463 27.70 3.55 8.16
C ALA A 463 27.97 3.36 6.65
N ASN A 464 28.38 2.15 6.25
CA ASN A 464 28.70 1.80 4.86
C ASN A 464 27.46 1.50 3.98
N ILE A 465 26.27 1.41 4.57
CA ILE A 465 25.03 1.11 3.85
C ILE A 465 24.56 2.32 3.06
N LYS A 466 24.23 2.10 1.78
CA LYS A 466 23.57 3.13 0.95
C LYS A 466 22.17 3.41 1.46
N ILE A 467 21.78 4.68 1.49
CA ILE A 467 20.47 5.08 2.03
C ILE A 467 19.30 4.42 1.25
N GLU A 468 19.44 4.21 -0.06
CA GLU A 468 18.43 3.54 -0.88
C GLU A 468 18.19 2.07 -0.50
N GLU A 469 19.07 1.48 0.31
CA GLU A 469 18.93 0.13 0.84
C GLU A 469 18.13 0.07 2.14
N LEU A 470 17.91 1.22 2.80
CA LEU A 470 17.15 1.26 4.04
C LEU A 470 15.66 0.98 3.80
N PRO A 471 15.00 0.22 4.69
CA PRO A 471 13.57 -0.02 4.60
C PRO A 471 12.77 1.30 4.61
N GLY A 472 11.89 1.47 3.62
CA GLY A 472 11.04 2.66 3.49
C GLY A 472 11.66 3.79 2.66
N VAL A 473 12.94 3.72 2.28
CA VAL A 473 13.55 4.66 1.34
C VAL A 473 13.26 4.21 -0.08
N GLY A 474 12.28 4.85 -0.72
CA GLY A 474 12.02 4.69 -2.15
C GLY A 474 12.94 5.54 -3.02
N SER A 475 12.81 5.41 -4.35
CA SER A 475 13.56 6.24 -5.32
C SER A 475 13.41 7.73 -5.06
N SER A 476 12.21 8.17 -4.64
CA SER A 476 11.94 9.57 -4.30
C SER A 476 12.74 10.10 -3.13
N THR A 477 12.71 9.38 -2.01
CA THR A 477 13.48 9.77 -0.84
C THR A 477 14.98 9.69 -1.11
N ALA A 478 15.44 8.62 -1.74
CA ALA A 478 16.86 8.45 -2.09
C ALA A 478 17.34 9.61 -2.96
N TYR A 479 16.53 10.02 -3.93
CA TYR A 479 16.81 11.16 -4.80
C TYR A 479 16.89 12.49 -4.02
N THR A 480 15.87 12.79 -3.19
CA THR A 480 15.86 14.00 -2.34
C THR A 480 17.10 14.07 -1.45
N LEU A 481 17.51 12.94 -0.87
CA LEU A 481 18.70 12.87 0.01
C LEU A 481 20.00 12.99 -0.79
N LYS A 482 20.12 12.31 -1.94
CA LYS A 482 21.29 12.40 -2.84
C LYS A 482 21.55 13.85 -3.28
N ASN A 483 20.50 14.62 -3.58
CA ASN A 483 20.62 16.04 -3.93
C ASN A 483 21.11 16.94 -2.79
N ASN A 484 21.06 16.46 -1.55
CA ASN A 484 21.63 17.12 -0.38
C ASN A 484 22.97 16.51 0.04
N ASN A 485 23.64 15.78 -0.87
CA ASN A 485 24.90 15.06 -0.65
C ASN A 485 24.81 14.01 0.46
N LEU A 486 23.63 13.42 0.67
CA LEU A 486 23.41 12.33 1.61
C LEU A 486 23.19 11.05 0.80
N VAL A 487 24.20 10.17 0.77
CA VAL A 487 24.19 8.95 -0.06
C VAL A 487 24.26 7.69 0.80
N THR A 488 24.97 7.75 1.92
CA THR A 488 25.21 6.65 2.85
C THR A 488 24.59 6.93 4.22
N CYS A 489 24.38 5.88 5.00
CA CYS A 489 24.01 6.02 6.41
C CYS A 489 25.07 6.80 7.20
N GLY A 490 26.36 6.68 6.87
CA GLY A 490 27.42 7.49 7.45
C GLY A 490 27.16 8.99 7.28
N ASP A 491 26.72 9.42 6.10
CA ASP A 491 26.32 10.82 5.87
C ASP A 491 25.13 11.22 6.78
N LEU A 492 24.16 10.31 6.96
CA LEU A 492 23.01 10.53 7.85
C LEU A 492 23.38 10.51 9.34
N GLN A 493 24.46 9.82 9.73
CA GLN A 493 24.96 9.83 11.10
C GLN A 493 25.55 11.20 11.46
N MET A 494 26.12 11.91 10.49
CA MET A 494 26.74 13.23 10.67
C MET A 494 25.76 14.42 10.67
N ILE A 495 24.55 14.24 10.14
CA ILE A 495 23.55 15.31 10.07
C ILE A 495 22.65 15.34 11.31
N SER A 496 22.24 16.54 11.74
CA SER A 496 21.30 16.68 12.84
C SER A 496 19.89 16.20 12.46
N LEU A 497 19.19 15.63 13.44
CA LEU A 497 17.80 15.20 13.29
C LEU A 497 16.89 16.30 12.69
N LEU A 498 17.05 17.56 13.14
CA LEU A 498 16.23 18.67 12.65
C LEU A 498 16.42 18.89 11.14
N LYS A 499 17.67 18.89 10.65
CA LYS A 499 17.94 19.04 9.21
C LYS A 499 17.39 17.87 8.41
N LEU A 500 17.55 16.63 8.90
CA LEU A 500 16.98 15.46 8.24
C LEU A 500 15.44 15.53 8.17
N GLN A 501 14.79 15.95 9.24
CA GLN A 501 13.34 16.17 9.27
C GLN A 501 12.87 17.26 8.31
N MET A 502 13.69 18.28 8.01
CA MET A 502 13.38 19.29 7.00
C MET A 502 13.37 18.71 5.57
N HIS A 503 14.18 17.69 5.29
CA HIS A 503 14.24 17.06 3.97
C HIS A 503 13.12 16.04 3.73
N VAL A 504 12.81 15.21 4.73
CA VAL A 504 11.94 14.03 4.54
C VAL A 504 10.70 14.00 5.45
N GLY A 505 10.49 15.06 6.22
CA GLY A 505 9.39 15.19 7.17
C GLY A 505 9.70 14.59 8.55
N LYS A 506 8.95 15.02 9.56
CA LYS A 506 9.23 14.74 10.98
C LYS A 506 9.37 13.25 11.32
N LYS A 507 8.33 12.46 11.03
CA LYS A 507 8.26 11.05 11.44
C LYS A 507 9.30 10.19 10.71
N PHE A 508 9.45 10.43 9.41
CA PHE A 508 10.36 9.64 8.61
C PHE A 508 11.82 10.06 8.83
N GLY A 509 12.08 11.36 9.05
CA GLY A 509 13.40 11.84 9.46
C GLY A 509 13.86 11.23 10.78
N GLU A 510 12.96 11.12 11.77
CA GLU A 510 13.26 10.36 13.01
C GLU A 510 13.60 8.90 12.70
N THR A 511 12.80 8.24 11.86
CA THR A 511 13.02 6.83 11.50
C THR A 511 14.38 6.65 10.83
N LEU A 512 14.75 7.49 9.87
CA LEU A 512 16.04 7.42 9.18
C LEU A 512 17.22 7.74 10.10
N HIS A 513 17.05 8.69 11.03
CA HIS A 513 18.07 9.03 12.03
C HIS A 513 18.36 7.85 12.97
N GLN A 514 17.34 7.05 13.32
CA GLN A 514 17.53 5.82 14.10
C GLN A 514 18.09 4.68 13.22
N PHE A 515 17.56 4.53 12.01
CA PHE A 515 17.96 3.44 11.11
C PHE A 515 19.41 3.54 10.67
N CYS A 516 19.94 4.74 10.40
CA CYS A 516 21.35 4.89 10.05
C CYS A 516 22.30 4.46 11.18
N ARG A 517 21.81 4.31 12.42
CA ARG A 517 22.55 3.83 13.60
C ARG A 517 22.20 2.38 13.97
N GLY A 518 21.45 1.68 13.12
CA GLY A 518 21.05 0.29 13.37
C GLY A 518 19.96 0.14 14.43
N ILE A 519 19.26 1.22 14.80
CA ILE A 519 18.24 1.23 15.85
C ILE A 519 16.84 1.09 15.23
N ASP A 520 16.10 0.07 15.65
CA ASP A 520 14.68 -0.10 15.32
C ASP A 520 13.90 -0.62 16.54
N ASN A 521 13.14 0.27 17.16
CA ASN A 521 12.36 -0.03 18.36
C ASN A 521 11.00 -0.68 18.06
N ARG A 522 10.67 -0.95 16.79
CA ARG A 522 9.39 -1.55 16.43
C ARG A 522 9.36 -3.03 16.86
N PRO A 523 8.33 -3.48 17.60
CA PRO A 523 8.18 -4.89 17.90
C PRO A 523 7.79 -5.69 16.64
N LEU A 524 7.96 -7.00 16.73
CA LEU A 524 7.35 -7.92 15.79
C LEU A 524 5.82 -7.86 15.93
N THR A 525 5.13 -7.82 14.80
CA THR A 525 3.67 -7.70 14.74
C THR A 525 3.06 -9.03 14.36
N TYR A 526 2.52 -9.71 15.37
CA TYR A 526 2.00 -11.07 15.26
C TYR A 526 0.55 -11.16 14.78
N GLY A 527 -0.23 -10.09 14.91
CA GLY A 527 -1.61 -10.00 14.46
C GLY A 527 -1.81 -8.81 13.52
N GLN A 528 -2.49 -9.02 12.39
CA GLN A 528 -2.90 -7.93 11.50
C GLN A 528 -4.40 -7.98 11.25
N ILE A 529 -5.10 -6.95 11.73
CA ILE A 529 -6.50 -6.73 11.39
C ILE A 529 -6.56 -6.07 10.02
N ARG A 530 -7.22 -6.73 9.07
CA ARG A 530 -7.40 -6.20 7.71
C ARG A 530 -8.29 -4.95 7.76
N LYS A 531 -7.76 -3.82 7.28
CA LYS A 531 -8.46 -2.52 7.31
C LYS A 531 -9.21 -2.19 6.01
N SER A 532 -8.89 -2.89 4.94
CA SER A 532 -9.50 -2.72 3.63
C SER A 532 -9.36 -3.95 2.73
N VAL A 533 -10.28 -4.08 1.79
CA VAL A 533 -10.26 -5.04 0.69
C VAL A 533 -10.34 -4.25 -0.62
N SER A 534 -9.57 -4.63 -1.64
CA SER A 534 -9.62 -3.97 -2.94
C SER A 534 -9.37 -4.96 -4.08
N ALA A 535 -9.78 -4.54 -5.26
CA ALA A 535 -9.50 -5.19 -6.54
C ALA A 535 -9.21 -4.07 -7.55
N GLU A 536 -8.02 -4.12 -8.17
CA GLU A 536 -7.55 -3.07 -9.08
C GLU A 536 -6.95 -3.70 -10.34
N VAL A 537 -7.32 -3.18 -11.50
CA VAL A 537 -6.88 -3.65 -12.82
C VAL A 537 -6.43 -2.45 -13.64
N ASN A 538 -5.12 -2.38 -13.90
CA ASN A 538 -4.46 -1.27 -14.60
C ASN A 538 -3.71 -1.77 -15.86
N TYR A 539 -4.18 -2.86 -16.45
CA TYR A 539 -3.66 -3.48 -17.67
C TYR A 539 -4.86 -3.96 -18.49
N GLY A 540 -4.82 -3.86 -19.81
CA GLY A 540 -5.90 -4.34 -20.70
C GLY A 540 -7.21 -3.55 -20.63
N ILE A 541 -7.24 -2.41 -19.91
CA ILE A 541 -8.42 -1.54 -19.82
C ILE A 541 -8.55 -0.72 -21.11
N ARG A 542 -9.54 -1.07 -21.95
CA ARG A 542 -9.90 -0.38 -23.19
C ARG A 542 -11.42 -0.50 -23.38
N PHE A 543 -12.16 0.59 -23.18
CA PHE A 543 -13.61 0.65 -23.38
C PHE A 543 -13.94 1.64 -24.49
N LYS A 544 -14.94 1.35 -25.31
CA LYS A 544 -15.49 2.27 -26.31
C LYS A 544 -16.73 2.97 -25.77
N GLU A 545 -17.56 2.21 -25.07
CA GLU A 545 -18.87 2.67 -24.59
C GLU A 545 -19.01 2.50 -23.08
N PHE A 546 -19.97 3.24 -22.51
CA PHE A 546 -20.26 3.14 -21.07
C PHE A 546 -20.87 1.78 -20.69
N SER A 547 -21.57 1.13 -21.62
CA SER A 547 -22.15 -0.21 -21.45
C SER A 547 -21.07 -1.26 -21.12
N GLU A 548 -19.97 -1.25 -21.87
CA GLU A 548 -18.80 -2.12 -21.66
C GLU A 548 -18.15 -1.85 -20.29
N LEU A 549 -17.94 -0.57 -19.97
CA LEU A 549 -17.41 -0.14 -18.67
C LEU A 549 -18.33 -0.58 -17.52
N GLU A 550 -19.64 -0.41 -17.64
CA GLU A 550 -20.61 -0.80 -16.61
C GLU A 550 -20.57 -2.31 -16.36
N THR A 551 -20.45 -3.10 -17.43
CA THR A 551 -20.33 -4.57 -17.35
C THR A 551 -19.06 -4.96 -16.60
N PHE A 552 -17.92 -4.35 -16.93
CA PHE A 552 -16.66 -4.58 -16.23
C PHE A 552 -16.71 -4.16 -14.76
N LEU A 553 -17.30 -3.00 -14.46
CA LEU A 553 -17.46 -2.52 -13.08
C LEU A 553 -18.29 -3.49 -12.23
N ARG A 554 -19.34 -4.09 -12.80
CA ARG A 554 -20.12 -5.13 -12.12
C ARG A 554 -19.26 -6.35 -11.79
N GLN A 555 -18.48 -6.85 -12.75
CA GLN A 555 -17.56 -7.97 -12.52
C GLN A 555 -16.53 -7.65 -11.43
N LEU A 556 -15.93 -6.46 -11.46
CA LEU A 556 -14.96 -6.03 -10.46
C LEU A 556 -15.60 -5.82 -9.06
N CYS A 557 -16.86 -5.37 -9.01
CA CYS A 557 -17.64 -5.32 -7.77
C CYS A 557 -17.90 -6.72 -7.21
N THR A 558 -18.25 -7.69 -8.06
CA THR A 558 -18.41 -9.09 -7.64
C THR A 558 -17.10 -9.65 -7.08
N GLU A 559 -15.97 -9.39 -7.74
CA GLU A 559 -14.64 -9.80 -7.25
C GLU A 559 -14.31 -9.22 -5.87
N VAL A 560 -14.49 -7.91 -5.69
CA VAL A 560 -14.17 -7.27 -4.40
C VAL A 560 -15.18 -7.65 -3.30
N HIS A 561 -16.43 -7.96 -3.69
CA HIS A 561 -17.44 -8.52 -2.80
C HIS A 561 -17.04 -9.92 -2.32
N THR A 562 -16.62 -10.83 -3.19
CA THR A 562 -16.15 -12.17 -2.82
C THR A 562 -15.01 -12.08 -1.80
N ARG A 563 -14.01 -11.22 -2.06
CA ARG A 563 -12.90 -10.98 -1.11
C ARG A 563 -13.37 -10.43 0.23
N LEU A 564 -14.46 -9.65 0.26
CA LEU A 564 -15.05 -9.12 1.50
C LEU A 564 -15.79 -10.22 2.28
N THR A 565 -16.53 -11.09 1.58
CA THR A 565 -17.27 -12.20 2.20
C THR A 565 -16.32 -13.26 2.75
N ASP A 566 -15.20 -13.54 2.09
CA ASP A 566 -14.21 -14.52 2.53
C ASP A 566 -13.62 -14.17 3.90
N ILE A 567 -13.39 -12.87 4.15
CA ILE A 567 -12.91 -12.38 5.44
C ILE A 567 -14.04 -12.13 6.46
N LYS A 568 -15.28 -12.44 6.10
CA LYS A 568 -16.50 -12.31 6.93
C LYS A 568 -16.67 -10.88 7.48
N ARG A 569 -16.45 -9.87 6.63
CA ARG A 569 -16.60 -8.44 6.99
C ARG A 569 -17.67 -7.74 6.17
N ARG A 570 -18.02 -6.53 6.61
CA ARG A 570 -18.89 -5.55 5.95
C ARG A 570 -18.14 -4.22 5.86
N THR A 571 -18.47 -3.39 4.88
CA THR A 571 -17.80 -2.10 4.62
C THR A 571 -18.74 -0.92 4.86
N LYS A 572 -18.17 0.21 5.30
CA LYS A 572 -18.87 1.50 5.40
C LYS A 572 -18.35 2.54 4.41
N CYS A 573 -17.30 2.26 3.65
CA CYS A 573 -16.74 3.21 2.69
C CYS A 573 -16.24 2.53 1.42
N ILE A 574 -16.80 2.95 0.29
CA ILE A 574 -16.48 2.49 -1.05
C ILE A 574 -15.64 3.57 -1.75
N THR A 575 -14.51 3.20 -2.32
CA THR A 575 -13.63 4.10 -3.07
C THR A 575 -13.44 3.58 -4.48
N LEU A 576 -13.75 4.42 -5.45
CA LEU A 576 -13.46 4.21 -6.87
C LEU A 576 -12.18 4.96 -7.22
N LYS A 577 -11.21 4.26 -7.80
CA LYS A 577 -9.98 4.82 -8.35
C LYS A 577 -9.98 4.55 -9.85
N VAL A 578 -9.66 5.56 -10.64
CA VAL A 578 -9.51 5.40 -12.09
C VAL A 578 -8.22 6.06 -12.55
N MET A 579 -7.55 5.40 -13.49
CA MET A 579 -6.44 5.97 -14.25
C MET A 579 -6.98 6.42 -15.59
N VAL A 580 -6.75 7.69 -15.92
CA VAL A 580 -7.19 8.33 -17.15
C VAL A 580 -5.95 8.67 -17.96
N ARG A 581 -5.92 8.36 -19.26
CA ARG A 581 -4.78 8.74 -20.11
C ARG A 581 -4.53 10.25 -19.98
N ALA A 582 -3.26 10.63 -19.75
CA ALA A 582 -2.90 12.04 -19.73
C ALA A 582 -3.11 12.65 -21.11
N LYS A 583 -3.54 13.91 -21.19
CA LYS A 583 -3.94 14.54 -22.46
C LYS A 583 -2.82 14.56 -23.50
N ASP A 584 -1.59 14.75 -23.04
CA ASP A 584 -0.33 14.78 -23.77
C ASP A 584 0.21 13.39 -24.13
N ALA A 585 -0.30 12.32 -23.50
CA ALA A 585 0.19 10.97 -23.72
C ALA A 585 -0.32 10.36 -25.04
N PRO A 586 0.48 9.51 -25.72
CA PRO A 586 0.02 8.75 -26.88
C PRO A 586 -1.24 7.92 -26.57
N LEU A 587 -2.11 7.76 -27.56
CA LEU A 587 -3.32 6.93 -27.41
C LEU A 587 -2.96 5.47 -27.11
N GLU A 588 -2.01 4.94 -27.86
CA GLU A 588 -1.48 3.59 -27.72
C GLU A 588 -0.21 3.62 -26.86
N ALA A 589 -0.26 2.89 -25.74
CA ALA A 589 0.85 2.78 -24.82
C ALA A 589 1.99 1.94 -25.40
N ALA A 590 3.22 2.31 -25.09
CA ALA A 590 4.45 1.65 -25.49
C ALA A 590 4.48 0.17 -25.08
N LYS A 591 4.11 -0.09 -23.81
CA LYS A 591 3.88 -1.45 -23.32
C LYS A 591 2.53 -1.92 -23.84
N PHE A 592 2.53 -3.02 -24.60
CA PHE A 592 1.31 -3.64 -25.11
C PHE A 592 0.28 -3.81 -23.99
N MET A 593 -0.95 -3.30 -24.22
CA MET A 593 -2.05 -3.26 -23.24
C MET A 593 -1.76 -2.56 -21.90
N GLY A 594 -0.62 -1.88 -21.78
CA GLY A 594 -0.28 -1.08 -20.61
C GLY A 594 -1.21 0.11 -20.43
N HIS A 595 -1.21 0.68 -19.22
CA HIS A 595 -1.97 1.90 -18.92
C HIS A 595 -1.35 3.15 -19.56
N GLY A 596 -0.03 3.16 -19.81
CA GLY A 596 0.69 4.33 -20.33
C GLY A 596 0.82 5.46 -19.31
N VAL A 597 1.04 6.69 -19.75
CA VAL A 597 1.07 7.86 -18.86
C VAL A 597 -0.36 8.28 -18.53
N CYS A 598 -0.68 8.39 -17.24
CA CYS A 598 -2.04 8.63 -16.77
C CYS A 598 -2.11 9.68 -15.65
N ASP A 599 -3.26 10.33 -15.56
CA ASP A 599 -3.72 11.05 -14.39
C ASP A 599 -4.57 10.12 -13.49
N HIS A 600 -4.51 10.35 -12.19
CA HIS A 600 -5.23 9.54 -11.20
C HIS A 600 -6.42 10.31 -10.64
N VAL A 601 -7.61 9.72 -10.73
CA VAL A 601 -8.83 10.26 -10.12
C VAL A 601 -9.35 9.27 -9.08
N THR A 602 -9.56 9.75 -7.86
CA THR A 602 -10.07 8.93 -6.75
C THR A 602 -11.28 9.58 -6.12
N LYS A 603 -12.36 8.81 -5.92
CA LYS A 603 -13.58 9.27 -5.25
C LYS A 603 -14.05 8.24 -4.24
N SER A 604 -14.31 8.70 -3.01
CA SER A 604 -14.81 7.86 -1.92
C SER A 604 -16.22 8.28 -1.52
N VAL A 605 -17.06 7.28 -1.26
CA VAL A 605 -18.42 7.43 -0.74
C VAL A 605 -18.49 6.70 0.60
N SER A 606 -18.92 7.40 1.65
CA SER A 606 -19.24 6.77 2.94
C SER A 606 -20.73 6.43 2.99
N LEU A 607 -21.06 5.22 3.41
CA LEU A 607 -22.42 4.72 3.55
C LEU A 607 -22.96 5.04 4.95
N SER A 608 -24.29 5.08 5.08
CA SER A 608 -24.95 5.27 6.39
C SER A 608 -24.64 4.10 7.34
N ASP A 609 -24.73 2.88 6.82
CA ASP A 609 -24.56 1.62 7.53
C ASP A 609 -23.56 0.70 6.85
N TYR A 610 -23.08 -0.28 7.62
CA TYR A 610 -22.22 -1.33 7.08
C TYR A 610 -23.00 -2.20 6.09
N THR A 611 -22.40 -2.50 4.95
CA THR A 611 -22.99 -3.39 3.94
C THR A 611 -22.00 -4.46 3.49
N SER A 612 -22.55 -5.62 3.14
CA SER A 612 -21.90 -6.62 2.29
C SER A 612 -22.77 -6.93 1.08
N ASP A 613 -23.82 -6.16 0.84
CA ASP A 613 -24.72 -6.34 -0.30
C ASP A 613 -24.03 -5.86 -1.58
N VAL A 614 -23.83 -6.79 -2.52
CA VAL A 614 -23.18 -6.53 -3.81
C VAL A 614 -23.94 -5.50 -4.64
N GLU A 615 -25.27 -5.47 -4.60
CA GLU A 615 -26.07 -4.52 -5.40
C GLU A 615 -25.94 -3.10 -4.87
N VAL A 616 -25.81 -2.94 -3.55
CA VAL A 616 -25.50 -1.63 -2.95
C VAL A 616 -24.13 -1.16 -3.42
N ILE A 617 -23.12 -2.05 -3.42
CA ILE A 617 -21.76 -1.73 -3.87
C ILE A 617 -21.77 -1.33 -5.35
N ILE A 618 -22.38 -2.15 -6.21
CA ILE A 618 -22.50 -1.91 -7.66
C ILE A 618 -23.16 -0.56 -7.93
N ARG A 619 -24.33 -0.30 -7.33
CA ARG A 619 -25.07 0.94 -7.54
C ARG A 619 -24.24 2.16 -7.14
N THR A 620 -23.55 2.10 -6.00
CA THR A 620 -22.69 3.20 -5.54
C THR A 620 -21.51 3.42 -6.48
N VAL A 621 -20.85 2.36 -6.95
CA VAL A 621 -19.72 2.45 -7.89
C VAL A 621 -20.16 3.04 -9.23
N ILE A 622 -21.25 2.55 -9.82
CA ILE A 622 -21.77 3.05 -11.10
C ILE A 622 -22.19 4.52 -10.97
N ALA A 623 -22.91 4.89 -9.91
CA ALA A 623 -23.31 6.28 -9.66
C ALA A 623 -22.08 7.20 -9.53
N THR A 624 -21.04 6.73 -8.83
CA THR A 624 -19.78 7.47 -8.68
C THR A 624 -19.07 7.63 -10.03
N MET A 625 -19.00 6.57 -10.84
CA MET A 625 -18.37 6.63 -12.16
C MET A 625 -19.10 7.61 -13.10
N LYS A 626 -20.44 7.59 -13.12
CA LYS A 626 -21.25 8.53 -13.91
C LYS A 626 -21.01 9.98 -13.48
N ALA A 627 -20.88 10.24 -12.18
CA ALA A 627 -20.60 11.57 -11.65
C ALA A 627 -19.20 12.10 -12.00
N LEU A 628 -18.23 11.25 -12.35
CA LEU A 628 -16.90 11.70 -12.77
C LEU A 628 -16.89 12.25 -14.20
N THR A 629 -17.90 11.94 -15.02
CA THR A 629 -18.02 12.43 -16.41
C THR A 629 -16.78 12.14 -17.28
N ILE A 630 -16.07 11.04 -17.00
CA ILE A 630 -14.87 10.63 -17.74
C ILE A 630 -15.28 9.77 -18.94
N PRO A 631 -14.82 10.09 -20.17
CA PRO A 631 -15.05 9.26 -21.35
C PRO A 631 -14.47 7.84 -21.17
N PRO A 632 -15.23 6.76 -21.46
CA PRO A 632 -14.76 5.38 -21.29
C PRO A 632 -13.46 5.04 -22.06
N ASN A 633 -13.28 5.64 -23.24
CA ASN A 633 -12.10 5.44 -24.10
C ASN A 633 -10.81 6.06 -23.55
N GLU A 634 -10.90 6.97 -22.60
CA GLU A 634 -9.76 7.55 -21.91
C GLU A 634 -9.33 6.75 -20.67
N LEU A 635 -10.13 5.77 -20.23
CA LEU A 635 -9.79 4.93 -19.09
C LEU A 635 -8.63 3.98 -19.44
N ARG A 636 -7.74 3.83 -18.47
CA ARG A 636 -6.53 2.99 -18.55
C ARG A 636 -6.34 2.11 -17.31
N GLY A 637 -7.10 2.36 -16.26
CA GLY A 637 -7.07 1.60 -15.02
C GLY A 637 -8.32 1.84 -14.18
N VAL A 638 -8.78 0.80 -13.48
CA VAL A 638 -9.97 0.86 -12.62
C VAL A 638 -9.70 0.06 -11.35
N GLY A 639 -10.00 0.66 -10.21
CA GLY A 639 -9.83 0.06 -8.89
C GLY A 639 -11.00 0.34 -7.97
N ILE A 640 -11.43 -0.68 -7.24
CA ILE A 640 -12.49 -0.57 -6.22
C ILE A 640 -11.90 -0.99 -4.88
N GLN A 641 -12.05 -0.13 -3.87
CA GLN A 641 -11.59 -0.37 -2.52
C GLN A 641 -12.72 -0.20 -1.51
N LEU A 642 -12.93 -1.25 -0.71
CA LEU A 642 -13.84 -1.28 0.43
C LEU A 642 -13.02 -1.07 1.72
N SER A 643 -13.35 -0.05 2.49
CA SER A 643 -12.63 0.35 3.71
C SER A 643 -13.61 0.66 4.84
N LYS A 644 -13.09 1.03 6.02
CA LYS A 644 -13.88 1.12 7.26
C LYS A 644 -14.66 -0.19 7.43
N LEU A 645 -13.90 -1.28 7.56
CA LEU A 645 -14.47 -2.61 7.75
C LEU A 645 -14.92 -2.76 9.19
N ASN A 646 -16.04 -3.45 9.40
CA ASN A 646 -16.51 -3.78 10.74
C ASN A 646 -15.62 -4.87 11.37
N ASP A 647 -15.79 -5.10 12.67
CA ASP A 647 -15.16 -6.25 13.31
C ASP A 647 -15.97 -7.53 13.07
N PRO A 648 -15.33 -8.71 13.00
CA PRO A 648 -16.03 -9.97 12.68
C PRO A 648 -17.02 -10.36 13.78
N ASN A 649 -16.73 -9.92 15.01
CA ASN A 649 -17.42 -10.32 16.22
C ASN A 649 -18.37 -9.23 16.77
N GLU A 650 -18.46 -8.06 16.13
CA GLU A 650 -19.38 -6.98 16.57
C GLU A 650 -20.84 -7.47 16.66
N GLY A 651 -21.26 -8.40 15.80
CA GLY A 651 -22.60 -9.00 15.86
C GLY A 651 -22.80 -10.03 16.98
N LYS A 652 -21.74 -10.68 17.47
CA LYS A 652 -21.80 -11.64 18.59
C LYS A 652 -21.72 -10.92 19.93
N ALA A 653 -20.83 -9.96 20.08
CA ALA A 653 -20.69 -9.14 21.29
C ALA A 653 -21.99 -8.36 21.59
N HIS A 654 -22.69 -7.85 20.55
CA HIS A 654 -23.98 -7.21 20.76
C HIS A 654 -25.09 -8.18 21.21
N LYS A 655 -25.08 -9.44 20.73
CA LYS A 655 -26.05 -10.47 21.15
C LYS A 655 -25.75 -10.98 22.57
N GLU A 656 -24.50 -11.22 22.91
CA GLU A 656 -24.10 -11.63 24.27
C GLU A 656 -24.38 -10.52 25.28
N ASN A 657 -24.06 -9.26 24.96
CA ASN A 657 -24.40 -8.13 25.82
C ASN A 657 -25.92 -7.88 25.92
N ALA A 658 -26.68 -8.13 24.85
CA ALA A 658 -28.14 -8.04 24.91
C ALA A 658 -28.74 -9.15 25.78
N ILE A 659 -28.25 -10.38 25.68
CA ILE A 659 -28.69 -11.52 26.48
C ILE A 659 -28.30 -11.34 27.95
N MET A 660 -27.05 -10.95 28.23
CA MET A 660 -26.59 -10.58 29.59
C MET A 660 -27.46 -9.49 30.19
N ASN A 661 -27.69 -8.38 29.48
CA ASN A 661 -28.57 -7.29 29.95
C ASN A 661 -30.03 -7.72 30.14
N MET A 662 -30.51 -8.70 29.35
CA MET A 662 -31.85 -9.27 29.52
C MET A 662 -31.92 -10.11 30.80
N PHE A 663 -30.90 -10.93 31.09
CA PHE A 663 -30.82 -11.70 32.33
C PHE A 663 -30.64 -10.82 33.58
N SER A 664 -29.87 -9.73 33.48
CA SER A 664 -29.72 -8.74 34.56
C SER A 664 -31.06 -8.06 34.92
N LYS A 665 -31.86 -7.71 33.90
CA LYS A 665 -33.19 -7.11 34.13
C LYS A 665 -34.20 -8.10 34.70
N VAL A 666 -34.06 -9.40 34.40
CA VAL A 666 -34.92 -10.45 34.97
C VAL A 666 -34.54 -10.76 36.42
N THR A 667 -33.25 -10.69 36.79
CA THR A 667 -32.82 -10.86 38.18
C THR A 667 -33.15 -9.64 39.05
N GLU A 668 -33.12 -8.42 38.51
CA GLU A 668 -33.60 -7.23 39.21
C GLU A 668 -35.10 -7.26 39.46
N LYS A 669 -35.91 -7.73 38.50
CA LYS A 669 -37.37 -7.88 38.68
C LYS A 669 -37.79 -8.99 39.65
N ARG A 670 -36.91 -9.92 40.01
CA ARG A 670 -37.17 -10.97 41.01
C ARG A 670 -36.74 -10.57 42.43
N LYS A 671 -36.09 -9.41 42.59
CA LYS A 671 -35.66 -8.86 43.88
C LYS A 671 -36.42 -7.58 44.28
N GLY A 672 -37.43 -7.19 43.51
CA GLY A 672 -38.32 -6.06 43.80
C GLY A 672 -39.67 -6.51 44.31
#